data_AF-A0A8C9USX2-F1
#
_entry.id   AF-A0A8C9USX2-F1
#
_cell.length_a   1.000
_cell.length_b   1.000
_cell.length_c   1.000
_cell.angle_alpha   90.00
_cell.angle_beta   90.00
_cell.angle_gamma   90.00
#
_symmetry.space_group_name_H-M   'P 1'
#
loop_
_entity.id
_entity.type
_entity.pdbx_description
1 polymer ?
#
loop_
_entity_poly.entity_id
_entity_poly.type
_entity_poly.pdbx_seq_one_letter_code
_entity_poly.pdbx_strand_id
1 'polypeptide(L)'
;MKVPVPAHIGSIVLVLPLLLAVLQTATAQKNGIQIYSLTVDSKVSSRFAHTVVTSRVVNKAEEAQEAIFEMELPKKAFITNFSMIIDGVTYPGNIKEKATAQKQYSEAVARGESAGLVKATGRKMEQFQVSVSVAPTAKVTFELVYEELLKRHLGVYELLLKVRPQQVVKHLQMDIHIFEPQGISFLETESSFMTNELADALTVSQNKTKAHILFKPTLSQQQKSPGQQDTVLDGNFIVRYDVNRTLSGGSIQIENGYFVHYFAPEGLPTMPKNVVFVIDKSGSMSGRKIQQTREALIKILSDLGPKDQFNLITFSSEVTQWKPQLVPVSTENVDEAKRYAAGIYALGGTNINEAMLTAVRRLKNDNQAELLSEGSVSLIILLTDGDPTVGETNPRKIQKNVQEAIDGQYSLFCLGFGFDVSYAFLEKMALDNGGLARRIYEDSDSALQLQDFYQEVANPLLTTVAFQYPSNAVEEVTQDNFRLLFKGSEMVVAGKLRDKSPDVLSAIVKGKMHKQNVTFQTKSSVAKQEEEFQSPKYIFHNFMERLWAYLTIQQQLEQMVSASEAESEVLKDRALNLSLEYNFVTPLTSMVVTKPEGQEQSQVAEKPVEDGECGTCVPASWAAEHLPGILSHPSPMSQPRCHPCYPQTPRIASSPSTSPIFALPLLSLPQELALVVPAPIQAPPVLLTLPGPSMDRLCVNIKHSQEPMNLLSDPDQGIEVTGQYNTEKACFHWIEVTFKNPQVRVHASPEHVVVTRNRRNSAYKWKETLYSVLPGLKMTMNETGLLMLSGPDKVTISLLSLDDPGKGLLLLLRDTDHFSSHVNGILGQFYQDVLWETPQGADDNKRILKVQGKDYSATRELKLDYQEGPPGKEISCWSVEL
;
A
#
# COMPACT_ATOMS: atom_id res chain seq x y z
N MET A 1 35.51 -59.88 69.37
CA MET A 1 34.23 -60.44 69.85
C MET A 1 33.26 -59.29 70.11
N LYS A 2 32.02 -59.43 69.58
CA LYS A 2 30.70 -58.88 70.02
C LYS A 2 30.55 -57.44 70.59
N VAL A 3 29.84 -56.62 69.78
CA VAL A 3 28.67 -55.71 69.97
C VAL A 3 28.39 -55.04 71.34
N PRO A 4 27.98 -53.75 71.33
CA PRO A 4 26.63 -53.33 71.79
C PRO A 4 25.93 -52.20 70.97
N VAL A 5 24.64 -52.00 71.26
CA VAL A 5 23.58 -51.03 70.85
C VAL A 5 22.83 -50.64 72.17
N PRO A 6 22.01 -49.56 72.35
CA PRO A 6 21.41 -48.57 71.42
C PRO A 6 21.56 -47.07 71.79
N ALA A 7 20.97 -46.25 70.91
CA ALA A 7 21.04 -44.81 70.75
C ALA A 7 19.92 -43.99 71.43
N HIS A 8 20.25 -42.73 71.73
CA HIS A 8 19.35 -41.57 71.75
C HIS A 8 20.18 -40.33 71.33
N ILE A 9 19.71 -39.56 70.34
CA ILE A 9 20.36 -38.34 69.82
C ILE A 9 19.39 -37.17 69.96
N GLY A 10 19.83 -36.11 70.65
CA GLY A 10 19.16 -34.80 70.71
C GLY A 10 19.54 -33.95 69.50
N SER A 11 18.54 -33.35 68.85
CA SER A 11 18.68 -32.52 67.65
C SER A 11 18.76 -31.03 68.00
N ILE A 12 19.71 -30.33 67.38
CA ILE A 12 19.90 -28.88 67.45
C ILE A 12 19.14 -28.21 66.30
N VAL A 13 18.51 -27.09 66.67
CA VAL A 13 17.61 -26.23 65.91
C VAL A 13 18.38 -25.38 64.89
N LEU A 14 17.87 -25.30 63.66
CA LEU A 14 18.17 -24.23 62.70
C LEU A 14 16.87 -23.83 62.00
N VAL A 15 16.49 -22.58 62.22
CA VAL A 15 15.21 -21.95 61.86
C VAL A 15 15.27 -21.51 60.39
N LEU A 16 14.40 -22.07 59.56
CA LEU A 16 14.01 -21.51 58.25
C LEU A 16 12.53 -21.09 58.37
N PRO A 17 12.17 -19.81 58.17
CA PRO A 17 10.76 -19.44 58.14
C PRO A 17 10.15 -19.90 56.82
N LEU A 18 9.23 -20.86 56.93
CA LEU A 18 8.34 -21.34 55.89
C LEU A 18 7.37 -20.20 55.54
N LEU A 19 7.63 -19.43 54.49
CA LEU A 19 6.61 -18.56 53.90
C LEU A 19 5.57 -19.47 53.23
N LEU A 20 4.38 -19.59 53.84
CA LEU A 20 3.18 -20.00 53.12
C LEU A 20 2.87 -18.92 52.07
N ALA A 21 3.41 -19.07 50.87
CA ALA A 21 2.81 -18.46 49.70
C ALA A 21 1.54 -19.27 49.39
N VAL A 22 0.39 -18.77 49.85
CA VAL A 22 -0.89 -19.11 49.23
C VAL A 22 -0.77 -18.64 47.79
N LEU A 23 -0.44 -19.56 46.88
CA LEU A 23 -0.73 -19.39 45.47
C LEU A 23 -2.26 -19.33 45.35
N GLN A 24 -2.82 -18.15 45.57
CA GLN A 24 -4.01 -17.75 44.85
C GLN A 24 -3.60 -17.80 43.39
N THR A 25 -3.85 -18.96 42.77
CA THR A 25 -4.03 -19.03 41.35
C THR A 25 -5.17 -18.04 41.07
N ALA A 26 -4.83 -16.83 40.66
CA ALA A 26 -5.74 -16.00 39.91
C ALA A 26 -6.00 -16.77 38.61
N THR A 27 -6.85 -17.78 38.68
CA THR A 27 -7.52 -18.30 37.50
C THR A 27 -8.19 -17.10 36.89
N ALA A 28 -7.70 -16.66 35.74
CA ALA A 28 -8.39 -15.71 34.90
C ALA A 28 -9.84 -16.20 34.77
N GLN A 29 -10.75 -15.51 35.46
CA GLN A 29 -12.15 -15.86 35.52
C GLN A 29 -12.67 -15.69 34.10
N LYS A 30 -12.90 -16.82 33.42
CA LYS A 30 -13.48 -16.82 32.07
C LYS A 30 -14.82 -16.09 32.13
N ASN A 31 -14.94 -14.98 31.40
CA ASN A 31 -16.22 -14.31 31.20
C ASN A 31 -17.25 -15.35 30.75
N GLY A 32 -18.41 -15.38 31.41
CA GLY A 32 -19.49 -16.32 31.10
C GLY A 32 -20.14 -16.11 29.72
N ILE A 33 -19.72 -15.08 28.99
CA ILE A 33 -20.24 -14.72 27.67
C ILE A 33 -19.65 -15.61 26.59
N GLN A 34 -20.52 -16.36 25.91
CA GLN A 34 -20.14 -17.15 24.75
C GLN A 34 -20.77 -16.57 23.46
N ILE A 35 -19.95 -16.41 22.42
CA ILE A 35 -20.42 -16.10 21.06
C ILE A 35 -20.90 -17.40 20.41
N TYR A 36 -22.21 -17.54 20.24
CA TYR A 36 -22.84 -18.69 19.60
C TYR A 36 -22.76 -18.62 18.07
N SER A 37 -22.89 -17.42 17.50
CA SER A 37 -22.85 -17.22 16.05
C SER A 37 -22.26 -15.85 15.73
N LEU A 38 -21.46 -15.78 14.67
CA LEU A 38 -20.94 -14.56 14.08
C LEU A 38 -21.06 -14.68 12.56
N THR A 39 -21.88 -13.84 11.94
CA THR A 39 -22.00 -13.76 10.48
C THR A 39 -21.55 -12.40 9.97
N VAL A 40 -20.84 -12.41 8.85
CA VAL A 40 -20.44 -11.21 8.10
C VAL A 40 -20.94 -11.38 6.67
N ASP A 41 -22.05 -10.74 6.35
CA ASP A 41 -22.70 -10.82 5.05
C ASP A 41 -22.42 -9.53 4.28
N SER A 42 -21.68 -9.59 3.18
CA SER A 42 -21.29 -8.41 2.41
C SER A 42 -21.78 -8.51 0.96
N LYS A 43 -22.53 -7.50 0.49
CA LYS A 43 -22.99 -7.39 -0.88
C LYS A 43 -22.32 -6.19 -1.54
N VAL A 44 -21.45 -6.45 -2.51
CA VAL A 44 -20.82 -5.42 -3.33
C VAL A 44 -21.57 -5.35 -4.66
N SER A 45 -22.28 -4.26 -4.89
CA SER A 45 -22.98 -3.98 -6.14
C SER A 45 -22.41 -2.72 -6.75
N SER A 46 -21.76 -2.84 -7.91
CA SER A 46 -21.12 -1.71 -8.58
C SER A 46 -20.20 -0.91 -7.64
N ARG A 47 -19.20 -1.58 -7.07
CA ARG A 47 -18.26 -1.00 -6.08
C ARG A 47 -18.88 -0.50 -4.78
N PHE A 48 -20.21 -0.50 -4.62
CA PHE A 48 -20.85 -0.10 -3.37
C PHE A 48 -21.10 -1.32 -2.50
N ALA A 49 -20.37 -1.39 -1.38
CA ALA A 49 -20.41 -2.49 -0.45
C ALA A 49 -21.41 -2.20 0.67
N HIS A 50 -22.33 -3.12 0.90
CA HIS A 50 -23.24 -3.14 2.04
C HIS A 50 -22.93 -4.36 2.88
N THR A 51 -22.47 -4.13 4.10
CA THR A 51 -22.03 -5.20 5.01
C THR A 51 -22.89 -5.24 6.26
N VAL A 52 -23.40 -6.43 6.57
CA VAL A 52 -24.18 -6.75 7.76
C VAL A 52 -23.37 -7.69 8.63
N VAL A 53 -23.12 -7.29 9.88
CA VAL A 53 -22.44 -8.11 10.88
C VAL A 53 -23.44 -8.49 11.95
N THR A 54 -23.70 -9.79 12.11
CA THR A 54 -24.60 -10.31 13.15
C THR A 54 -23.82 -11.15 14.16
N SER A 55 -23.84 -10.76 15.43
CA SER A 55 -23.24 -11.51 16.53
C SER A 55 -24.30 -11.94 17.54
N ARG A 56 -24.42 -13.24 17.79
CA ARG A 56 -25.33 -13.80 18.80
C ARG A 56 -24.54 -14.32 19.98
N VAL A 57 -24.79 -13.73 21.14
CA VAL A 57 -24.12 -14.08 22.39
C VAL A 57 -25.10 -14.66 23.41
N VAL A 58 -24.59 -15.49 24.30
CA VAL A 58 -25.33 -16.05 25.43
C VAL A 58 -24.50 -15.91 26.69
N ASN A 59 -25.14 -15.47 27.77
CA ASN A 59 -24.53 -15.51 29.09
C ASN A 59 -24.74 -16.89 29.73
N LYS A 60 -23.67 -17.66 29.93
CA LYS A 60 -23.70 -18.97 30.57
C LYS A 60 -23.40 -18.93 32.08
N ALA A 61 -23.02 -17.78 32.62
CA ALA A 61 -22.85 -17.63 34.05
C ALA A 61 -24.19 -17.61 34.78
N GLU A 62 -24.15 -17.92 36.07
CA GLU A 62 -25.30 -17.81 36.98
C GLU A 62 -25.57 -16.36 37.40
N GLU A 63 -24.66 -15.44 37.08
CA GLU A 63 -24.72 -14.01 37.38
C GLU A 63 -24.84 -13.19 36.08
N ALA A 64 -25.32 -11.95 36.21
CA ALA A 64 -25.30 -11.03 35.09
C ALA A 64 -23.86 -10.77 34.63
N GLN A 65 -23.64 -10.69 33.32
CA GLN A 65 -22.33 -10.50 32.71
C GLN A 65 -22.41 -9.43 31.64
N GLU A 66 -21.34 -8.65 31.50
CA GLU A 66 -21.23 -7.67 30.44
C GLU A 66 -20.85 -8.37 29.12
N ALA A 67 -21.68 -8.20 28.09
CA ALA A 67 -21.37 -8.61 26.73
C ALA A 67 -20.89 -7.41 25.92
N ILE A 68 -19.75 -7.56 25.25
CA ILE A 68 -19.16 -6.54 24.39
C ILE A 68 -19.29 -7.02 22.94
N PHE A 69 -19.89 -6.18 22.11
CA PHE A 69 -19.83 -6.27 20.65
C PHE A 69 -18.78 -5.28 20.16
N GLU A 70 -17.83 -5.76 19.38
CA GLU A 70 -16.73 -4.95 18.86
C GLU A 70 -16.47 -5.32 17.39
N MET A 71 -16.34 -4.31 16.53
CA MET A 71 -16.03 -4.46 15.12
C MET A 71 -15.17 -3.31 14.63
N GLU A 72 -14.16 -3.61 13.80
CA GLU A 72 -13.37 -2.57 13.12
C GLU A 72 -13.86 -2.43 11.66
N LEU A 73 -14.16 -1.20 11.25
CA LEU A 73 -14.77 -0.82 9.98
C LEU A 73 -13.88 0.16 9.23
N PRO A 74 -13.88 0.23 7.89
CA PRO A 74 -13.15 1.26 7.16
C PRO A 74 -13.59 2.69 7.53
N LYS A 75 -12.66 3.64 7.70
CA LYS A 75 -12.93 5.07 8.01
C LYS A 75 -13.90 5.74 7.02
N LYS A 76 -13.91 5.27 5.77
CA LYS A 76 -14.79 5.81 4.72
C LYS A 76 -16.17 5.16 4.73
N ALA A 77 -16.38 4.08 5.45
CA ALA A 77 -17.72 3.53 5.62
C ALA A 77 -18.61 4.48 6.45
N PHE A 78 -19.91 4.41 6.21
CA PHE A 78 -20.91 4.99 7.09
C PHE A 78 -21.72 3.87 7.71
N ILE A 79 -21.86 3.90 9.04
CA ILE A 79 -22.79 3.03 9.75
C ILE A 79 -24.21 3.50 9.39
N THR A 80 -25.08 2.55 9.04
CA THR A 80 -26.45 2.83 8.60
C THR A 80 -27.50 2.33 9.56
N ASN A 81 -27.20 1.26 10.28
CA ASN A 81 -28.07 0.70 11.29
C ASN A 81 -27.25 -0.03 12.34
N PHE A 82 -27.72 0.02 13.57
CA PHE A 82 -27.31 -0.92 14.61
C PHE A 82 -28.53 -1.28 15.43
N SER A 83 -28.69 -2.56 15.76
CA SER A 83 -29.76 -3.00 16.66
C SER A 83 -29.26 -4.04 17.65
N MET A 84 -29.87 -4.01 18.84
CA MET A 84 -29.68 -5.03 19.86
C MET A 84 -31.01 -5.74 20.09
N ILE A 85 -31.01 -7.07 20.09
CA ILE A 85 -32.19 -7.88 20.37
C ILE A 85 -31.93 -8.65 21.65
N ILE A 86 -32.64 -8.30 22.72
CA ILE A 86 -32.49 -8.89 24.06
C ILE A 86 -33.83 -9.53 24.43
N ASP A 87 -33.83 -10.84 24.67
CA ASP A 87 -35.02 -11.61 25.03
C ASP A 87 -36.23 -11.39 24.09
N GLY A 88 -35.95 -11.18 22.79
CA GLY A 88 -36.97 -10.98 21.75
C GLY A 88 -37.42 -9.52 21.57
N VAL A 89 -36.94 -8.59 22.39
CA VAL A 89 -37.20 -7.15 22.24
C VAL A 89 -36.07 -6.50 21.44
N THR A 90 -36.42 -5.82 20.35
CA THR A 90 -35.47 -5.08 19.50
C THR A 90 -35.31 -3.65 19.99
N TYR A 91 -34.06 -3.25 20.22
CA TYR A 91 -33.63 -1.89 20.56
C TYR A 91 -32.86 -1.31 19.36
N PRO A 92 -33.52 -0.51 18.51
CA PRO A 92 -32.87 0.09 17.35
C PRO A 92 -32.00 1.30 17.75
N GLY A 93 -30.87 1.46 17.07
CA GLY A 93 -30.07 2.68 17.09
C GLY A 93 -30.77 3.78 16.31
N ASN A 94 -30.98 4.92 16.95
CA ASN A 94 -31.58 6.09 16.32
C ASN A 94 -30.48 7.08 15.96
N ILE A 95 -30.40 7.43 14.67
CA ILE A 95 -29.45 8.43 14.18
C ILE A 95 -30.06 9.81 14.37
N LYS A 96 -29.26 10.70 14.97
CA LYS A 96 -29.66 12.09 15.23
C LYS A 96 -28.50 13.01 14.90
N GLU A 97 -28.78 14.30 14.85
CA GLU A 97 -27.74 15.32 14.84
C GLU A 97 -26.81 15.12 16.03
N LYS A 98 -25.51 15.28 15.80
CA LYS A 98 -24.45 14.99 16.77
C LYS A 98 -24.70 15.63 18.15
N ALA A 99 -25.02 16.92 18.21
CA ALA A 99 -25.29 17.61 19.49
C ALA A 99 -26.52 17.04 20.23
N THR A 100 -27.58 16.71 19.49
CA THR A 100 -28.81 16.13 20.05
C THR A 100 -28.58 14.70 20.55
N ALA A 101 -27.85 13.89 19.79
CA ALA A 101 -27.43 12.54 20.18
C ALA A 101 -26.59 12.58 21.47
N GLN A 102 -25.62 13.48 21.54
CA GLN A 102 -24.76 13.63 22.72
C GLN A 102 -25.55 14.04 23.96
N LYS A 103 -26.52 14.96 23.83
CA LYS A 103 -27.43 15.32 24.92
C LYS A 103 -28.26 14.12 25.40
N GLN A 104 -28.93 13.42 24.48
CA GLN A 104 -29.74 12.25 24.83
C GLN A 104 -28.90 11.15 25.49
N TYR A 105 -27.67 10.96 25.02
CA TYR A 105 -26.72 10.05 25.64
C TYR A 105 -26.38 10.48 27.08
N SER A 106 -26.02 11.75 27.30
CA SER A 106 -25.70 12.25 28.64
C SER A 106 -26.86 12.05 29.61
N GLU A 107 -28.10 12.23 29.14
CA GLU A 107 -29.32 11.94 29.89
C GLU A 107 -29.52 10.44 30.15
N ALA A 108 -29.29 9.58 29.15
CA ALA A 108 -29.41 8.12 29.27
C ALA A 108 -28.38 7.54 30.24
N VAL A 109 -27.12 7.98 30.16
CA VAL A 109 -26.06 7.60 31.10
C VAL A 109 -26.36 8.10 32.50
N ALA A 110 -26.87 9.32 32.66
CA ALA A 110 -27.31 9.82 33.96
C ALA A 110 -28.47 8.99 34.56
N ARG A 111 -29.27 8.32 33.72
CA ARG A 111 -30.30 7.36 34.13
C ARG A 111 -29.81 5.91 34.28
N GLY A 112 -28.52 5.65 34.03
CA GLY A 112 -27.92 4.32 34.14
C GLY A 112 -28.29 3.36 33.00
N GLU A 113 -28.57 3.87 31.81
CA GLU A 113 -28.88 3.06 30.60
C GLU A 113 -27.59 2.71 29.82
N SER A 114 -27.55 1.55 29.16
CA SER A 114 -26.44 1.16 28.27
C SER A 114 -26.52 1.87 26.92
N ALA A 115 -25.38 2.35 26.38
CA ALA A 115 -25.27 3.04 25.10
C ALA A 115 -23.98 2.64 24.33
N GLY A 116 -23.99 2.78 23.00
CA GLY A 116 -22.89 2.36 22.12
C GLY A 116 -21.83 3.42 21.82
N LEU A 117 -20.63 2.97 21.45
CA LEU A 117 -19.39 3.73 21.23
C LEU A 117 -18.76 3.50 19.85
N VAL A 118 -18.11 4.52 19.29
CA VAL A 118 -17.24 4.44 18.11
C VAL A 118 -15.98 5.24 18.40
N LYS A 119 -14.82 4.61 18.21
CA LYS A 119 -13.49 5.19 18.38
C LYS A 119 -12.66 4.93 17.12
N ALA A 120 -11.75 5.83 16.76
CA ALA A 120 -10.80 5.53 15.69
C ALA A 120 -9.85 4.39 16.12
N THR A 121 -9.55 3.44 15.21
CA THR A 121 -8.55 2.38 15.48
C THR A 121 -7.64 2.16 14.29
N GLY A 122 -6.35 2.43 14.47
CA GLY A 122 -5.35 2.29 13.42
C GLY A 122 -5.51 3.32 12.30
N ARG A 123 -4.91 3.03 11.13
CA ARG A 123 -4.73 4.01 10.05
C ARG A 123 -5.96 4.17 9.15
N LYS A 124 -6.56 3.04 8.77
CA LYS A 124 -7.65 2.95 7.79
C LYS A 124 -9.01 2.58 8.40
N MET A 125 -9.05 2.27 9.71
CA MET A 125 -10.23 1.70 10.36
C MET A 125 -10.73 2.56 11.53
N GLU A 126 -11.97 2.32 11.92
CA GLU A 126 -12.67 2.82 13.09
C GLU A 126 -13.26 1.62 13.84
N GLN A 127 -13.13 1.60 15.15
CA GLN A 127 -13.70 0.59 16.03
C GLN A 127 -15.07 1.04 16.49
N PHE A 128 -16.08 0.26 16.16
CA PHE A 128 -17.40 0.29 16.74
C PHE A 128 -17.44 -0.68 17.92
N GLN A 129 -17.85 -0.21 19.09
CA GLN A 129 -17.95 -1.01 20.31
C GLN A 129 -19.25 -0.70 21.06
N VAL A 130 -19.99 -1.72 21.48
CA VAL A 130 -21.15 -1.56 22.36
C VAL A 130 -21.05 -2.58 23.48
N SER A 131 -21.27 -2.14 24.71
CA SER A 131 -21.40 -3.05 25.84
C SER A 131 -22.81 -3.03 26.41
N VAL A 132 -23.27 -4.18 26.88
CA VAL A 132 -24.58 -4.33 27.50
C VAL A 132 -24.54 -5.39 28.58
N SER A 133 -25.20 -5.12 29.70
CA SER A 133 -25.40 -6.11 30.76
C SER A 133 -26.42 -7.16 30.35
N VAL A 134 -26.03 -8.44 30.42
CA VAL A 134 -26.80 -9.60 30.02
C VAL A 134 -27.12 -10.46 31.23
N ALA A 135 -28.41 -10.66 31.50
CA ALA A 135 -28.88 -11.50 32.60
C ALA A 135 -28.40 -12.95 32.46
N PRO A 136 -28.35 -13.73 33.55
CA PRO A 136 -28.00 -15.16 33.50
C PRO A 136 -28.85 -15.90 32.48
N THR A 137 -28.24 -16.76 31.67
CA THR A 137 -28.89 -17.58 30.61
C THR A 137 -29.54 -16.79 29.45
N ALA A 138 -29.58 -15.46 29.53
CA ALA A 138 -30.17 -14.61 28.51
C ALA A 138 -29.32 -14.57 27.23
N LYS A 139 -29.98 -14.22 26.13
CA LYS A 139 -29.37 -14.16 24.80
C LYS A 139 -29.49 -12.74 24.25
N VAL A 140 -28.41 -12.28 23.62
CA VAL A 140 -28.38 -11.00 22.93
C VAL A 140 -27.95 -11.23 21.49
N THR A 141 -28.62 -10.57 20.55
CA THR A 141 -28.17 -10.46 19.16
C THR A 141 -27.80 -9.02 18.89
N PHE A 142 -26.59 -8.80 18.40
CA PHE A 142 -26.13 -7.53 17.87
C PHE A 142 -26.17 -7.62 16.34
N GLU A 143 -26.70 -6.59 15.70
CA GLU A 143 -26.69 -6.45 14.24
C GLU A 143 -26.15 -5.06 13.90
N LEU A 144 -25.06 -5.01 13.14
CA LEU A 144 -24.44 -3.78 12.66
C LEU A 144 -24.48 -3.77 11.13
N VAL A 145 -24.92 -2.66 10.55
CA VAL A 145 -24.95 -2.44 9.10
C VAL A 145 -24.12 -1.23 8.76
N TYR A 146 -23.22 -1.36 7.79
CA TYR A 146 -22.42 -0.26 7.27
C TYR A 146 -22.23 -0.37 5.77
N GLU A 147 -22.03 0.79 5.14
CA GLU A 147 -21.93 0.93 3.70
C GLU A 147 -20.69 1.74 3.29
N GLU A 148 -20.02 1.33 2.21
CA GLU A 148 -18.88 2.06 1.67
C GLU A 148 -18.82 1.99 0.14
N LEU A 149 -18.30 3.05 -0.48
CA LEU A 149 -17.89 3.02 -1.89
C LEU A 149 -16.42 2.62 -1.99
N LEU A 150 -16.17 1.44 -2.57
CA LEU A 150 -14.81 0.94 -2.80
C LEU A 150 -14.08 1.86 -3.78
N LYS A 151 -12.90 2.34 -3.37
CA LYS A 151 -12.06 3.21 -4.21
C LYS A 151 -11.02 2.38 -4.94
N ARG A 152 -10.86 2.65 -6.24
CA ARG A 152 -9.82 2.01 -7.06
C ARG A 152 -8.48 2.65 -6.79
N HIS A 153 -7.51 1.86 -6.34
CA HIS A 153 -6.15 2.30 -6.11
C HIS A 153 -5.20 1.37 -6.86
N LEU A 154 -4.28 1.95 -7.66
CA LEU A 154 -3.29 1.22 -8.45
C LEU A 154 -3.88 0.06 -9.28
N GLY A 155 -5.10 0.25 -9.78
CA GLY A 155 -5.78 -0.73 -10.61
C GLY A 155 -6.64 -1.75 -9.86
N VAL A 156 -6.83 -1.61 -8.54
CA VAL A 156 -7.48 -2.62 -7.71
C VAL A 156 -8.50 -1.99 -6.77
N TYR A 157 -9.67 -2.62 -6.61
CA TYR A 157 -10.56 -2.38 -5.48
C TYR A 157 -10.24 -3.36 -4.36
N GLU A 158 -10.29 -2.89 -3.12
CA GLU A 158 -10.02 -3.69 -1.93
C GLU A 158 -11.22 -3.62 -0.98
N LEU A 159 -11.88 -4.75 -0.75
CA LEU A 159 -12.83 -4.92 0.35
C LEU A 159 -12.09 -5.53 1.54
N LEU A 160 -11.97 -4.79 2.63
CA LEU A 160 -11.27 -5.20 3.85
C LEU A 160 -12.28 -5.49 4.97
N LEU A 161 -12.34 -6.75 5.40
CA LEU A 161 -13.18 -7.20 6.51
C LEU A 161 -12.30 -7.69 7.67
N LYS A 162 -12.44 -7.09 8.85
CA LYS A 162 -11.66 -7.50 10.03
C LYS A 162 -12.42 -8.52 10.86
N VAL A 163 -11.74 -9.60 11.24
CA VAL A 163 -12.34 -10.73 11.96
C VAL A 163 -11.52 -11.02 13.21
N ARG A 164 -12.12 -10.78 14.38
CA ARG A 164 -11.49 -11.03 15.69
C ARG A 164 -12.53 -11.42 16.76
N PRO A 165 -13.10 -12.63 16.70
CA PRO A 165 -14.07 -13.05 17.70
C PRO A 165 -13.46 -13.31 19.10
N GLN A 166 -12.12 -13.35 19.25
CA GLN A 166 -11.38 -13.62 20.50
C GLN A 166 -11.65 -14.99 21.17
N GLN A 167 -12.65 -15.72 20.72
CA GLN A 167 -13.04 -17.06 21.15
C GLN A 167 -13.48 -17.89 19.95
N VAL A 168 -13.48 -19.21 20.09
CA VAL A 168 -14.06 -20.11 19.09
C VAL A 168 -15.57 -19.94 19.01
N VAL A 169 -16.10 -19.80 17.79
CA VAL A 169 -17.52 -19.53 17.51
C VAL A 169 -18.19 -20.74 16.86
N LYS A 170 -19.33 -21.17 17.40
CA LYS A 170 -20.03 -22.39 16.92
C LYS A 170 -20.49 -22.27 15.46
N HIS A 171 -21.04 -21.11 15.10
CA HIS A 171 -21.49 -20.82 13.74
C HIS A 171 -20.84 -19.53 13.25
N LEU A 172 -19.64 -19.66 12.68
CA LEU A 172 -18.94 -18.56 12.03
C LEU A 172 -19.14 -18.66 10.51
N GLN A 173 -19.54 -17.55 9.89
CA GLN A 173 -19.72 -17.47 8.44
C GLN A 173 -19.35 -16.08 7.93
N MET A 174 -18.61 -16.02 6.83
CA MET A 174 -18.50 -14.82 6.01
C MET A 174 -19.06 -15.15 4.63
N ASP A 175 -20.02 -14.38 4.17
CA ASP A 175 -20.73 -14.62 2.91
C ASP A 175 -20.71 -13.34 2.06
N ILE A 176 -19.81 -13.29 1.10
CA ILE A 176 -19.55 -12.11 0.27
C ILE A 176 -20.06 -12.36 -1.15
N HIS A 177 -20.95 -11.49 -1.61
CA HIS A 177 -21.49 -11.50 -2.96
C HIS A 177 -21.04 -10.25 -3.70
N ILE A 178 -20.38 -10.40 -4.84
CA ILE A 178 -19.97 -9.29 -5.70
C ILE A 178 -20.76 -9.35 -7.00
N PHE A 179 -21.29 -8.22 -7.44
CA PHE A 179 -21.94 -8.04 -8.73
C PHE A 179 -21.42 -6.78 -9.42
N GLU A 180 -20.83 -7.00 -10.60
CA GLU A 180 -20.26 -5.96 -11.45
C GLU A 180 -20.79 -6.12 -12.88
N PRO A 181 -21.65 -5.20 -13.38
CA PRO A 181 -22.29 -5.35 -14.69
C PRO A 181 -21.29 -5.32 -15.85
N GLN A 182 -20.18 -4.60 -15.70
CA GLN A 182 -19.07 -4.59 -16.66
C GLN A 182 -18.34 -5.94 -16.75
N GLY A 183 -18.51 -6.79 -15.74
CA GLY A 183 -17.79 -8.03 -15.56
C GLY A 183 -16.53 -7.88 -14.72
N ILE A 184 -16.19 -8.92 -13.98
CA ILE A 184 -15.04 -8.99 -13.06
C ILE A 184 -13.83 -9.46 -13.88
N SER A 185 -12.75 -8.67 -13.91
CA SER A 185 -11.54 -8.97 -14.69
C SER A 185 -10.63 -9.95 -13.95
N PHE A 186 -10.45 -9.77 -12.64
CA PHE A 186 -9.79 -10.71 -11.75
C PHE A 186 -10.43 -10.65 -10.36
N LEU A 187 -10.22 -11.69 -9.55
CA LEU A 187 -10.68 -11.78 -8.17
C LEU A 187 -9.65 -12.56 -7.35
N GLU A 188 -9.24 -12.01 -6.22
CA GLU A 188 -8.32 -12.61 -5.28
C GLU A 188 -8.82 -12.46 -3.85
N THR A 189 -8.52 -13.45 -3.01
CA THR A 189 -8.80 -13.43 -1.58
C THR A 189 -7.50 -13.64 -0.80
N GLU A 190 -7.22 -12.77 0.15
CA GLU A 190 -6.08 -12.88 1.06
C GLU A 190 -6.59 -12.80 2.51
N SER A 191 -5.91 -13.47 3.44
CA SER A 191 -6.15 -13.19 4.86
C SER A 191 -4.89 -13.37 5.70
N SER A 192 -4.73 -12.56 6.75
CA SER A 192 -3.55 -12.59 7.62
C SER A 192 -3.54 -13.77 8.59
N PHE A 193 -4.67 -14.46 8.76
CA PHE A 193 -4.84 -15.59 9.68
C PHE A 193 -5.01 -16.94 8.95
N MET A 194 -4.84 -16.99 7.62
CA MET A 194 -5.09 -18.21 6.86
C MET A 194 -4.11 -19.32 7.25
N THR A 195 -4.65 -20.49 7.61
CA THR A 195 -3.90 -21.74 7.74
C THR A 195 -4.30 -22.70 6.62
N ASN A 196 -3.52 -23.76 6.41
CA ASN A 196 -3.89 -24.80 5.44
C ASN A 196 -5.25 -25.43 5.77
N GLU A 197 -5.58 -25.58 7.05
CA GLU A 197 -6.85 -26.13 7.51
C GLU A 197 -8.02 -25.18 7.28
N LEU A 198 -7.82 -23.87 7.49
CA LEU A 198 -8.83 -22.85 7.22
C LEU A 198 -9.06 -22.63 5.72
N ALA A 199 -8.05 -22.88 4.88
CA ALA A 199 -8.18 -22.76 3.43
C ALA A 199 -9.21 -23.74 2.84
N ASP A 200 -9.48 -24.86 3.50
CA ASP A 200 -10.53 -25.82 3.11
C ASP A 200 -11.94 -25.34 3.48
N ALA A 201 -12.05 -24.36 4.39
CA ALA A 201 -13.32 -23.72 4.74
C ALA A 201 -13.70 -22.55 3.82
N LEU A 202 -12.81 -22.17 2.89
CA LEU A 202 -13.02 -21.09 1.94
C LEU A 202 -13.44 -21.64 0.57
N THR A 203 -14.63 -21.22 0.12
CA THR A 203 -15.14 -21.50 -1.23
C THR A 203 -15.25 -20.19 -2.00
N VAL A 204 -14.71 -20.16 -3.21
CA VAL A 204 -14.83 -19.04 -4.14
C VAL A 204 -15.46 -19.57 -5.43
N SER A 205 -16.55 -18.95 -5.86
CA SER A 205 -17.17 -19.22 -7.15
C SER A 205 -17.40 -17.92 -7.89
N GLN A 206 -17.15 -17.91 -9.19
CA GLN A 206 -17.22 -16.71 -10.00
C GLN A 206 -17.76 -17.06 -11.39
N ASN A 207 -18.54 -16.13 -11.95
CA ASN A 207 -18.86 -16.06 -13.37
C ASN A 207 -18.46 -14.68 -13.91
N LYS A 208 -18.88 -14.35 -15.14
CA LYS A 208 -18.50 -13.09 -15.78
C LYS A 208 -18.79 -11.84 -14.94
N THR A 209 -19.96 -11.74 -14.31
CA THR A 209 -20.42 -10.51 -13.61
C THR A 209 -20.63 -10.70 -12.13
N LYS A 210 -20.58 -11.94 -11.62
CA LYS A 210 -20.89 -12.29 -10.24
C LYS A 210 -19.77 -13.11 -9.62
N ALA A 211 -19.45 -12.82 -8.36
CA ALA A 211 -18.63 -13.68 -7.52
C ALA A 211 -19.32 -13.95 -6.18
N HIS A 212 -19.05 -15.11 -5.63
CA HIS A 212 -19.52 -15.55 -4.32
C HIS A 212 -18.35 -16.17 -3.57
N ILE A 213 -18.01 -15.56 -2.43
CA ILE A 213 -16.95 -15.98 -1.53
C ILE A 213 -17.62 -16.38 -0.21
N LEU A 214 -17.53 -17.66 0.13
CA LEU A 214 -18.07 -18.23 1.35
C LEU A 214 -16.94 -18.77 2.21
N PHE A 215 -16.77 -18.23 3.42
CA PHE A 215 -15.85 -18.73 4.42
C PHE A 215 -16.63 -19.26 5.62
N LYS A 216 -16.53 -20.56 5.89
CA LYS A 216 -17.33 -21.22 6.94
C LYS A 216 -16.52 -22.26 7.72
N PRO A 217 -15.61 -21.83 8.60
CA PRO A 217 -14.72 -22.74 9.32
C PRO A 217 -15.46 -23.48 10.44
N THR A 218 -15.16 -24.76 10.56
CA THR A 218 -15.62 -25.61 11.66
C THR A 218 -14.93 -25.24 12.98
N LEU A 219 -15.51 -25.69 14.10
CA LEU A 219 -14.93 -25.48 15.44
C LEU A 219 -13.46 -25.93 15.54
N SER A 220 -13.11 -27.08 14.96
CA SER A 220 -11.74 -27.61 15.01
C SER A 220 -10.77 -26.77 14.19
N GLN A 221 -11.19 -26.28 13.02
CA GLN A 221 -10.35 -25.41 12.17
C GLN A 221 -10.10 -24.03 12.80
N GLN A 222 -10.98 -23.59 13.70
CA GLN A 222 -10.83 -22.32 14.40
C GLN A 222 -9.85 -22.39 15.58
N GLN A 223 -9.56 -23.57 16.13
CA GLN A 223 -8.78 -23.71 17.37
C GLN A 223 -7.28 -23.50 17.15
N LYS A 224 -6.61 -22.73 18.02
CA LYS A 224 -5.13 -22.64 18.01
C LYS A 224 -4.46 -23.97 18.33
N SER A 225 -5.08 -24.77 19.19
CA SER A 225 -4.63 -26.10 19.56
C SER A 225 -5.83 -26.95 20.01
N PRO A 226 -5.77 -28.29 19.84
CA PRO A 226 -6.88 -29.17 20.20
C PRO A 226 -7.34 -28.96 21.65
N GLY A 227 -8.64 -28.68 21.84
CA GLY A 227 -9.24 -28.52 23.16
C GLY A 227 -9.09 -27.13 23.81
N GLN A 228 -8.39 -26.19 23.17
CA GLN A 228 -8.35 -24.79 23.62
C GLN A 228 -9.59 -24.01 23.13
N GLN A 229 -9.93 -22.94 23.86
CA GLN A 229 -11.01 -22.01 23.48
C GLN A 229 -10.52 -20.81 22.67
N ASP A 230 -9.22 -20.66 22.55
CA ASP A 230 -8.59 -19.58 21.77
C ASP A 230 -8.69 -19.89 20.28
N THR A 231 -8.96 -18.85 19.49
CA THR A 231 -9.13 -18.97 18.05
C THR A 231 -7.91 -18.46 17.28
N VAL A 232 -7.57 -19.10 16.16
CA VAL A 232 -6.60 -18.58 15.17
C VAL A 232 -7.13 -17.38 14.39
N LEU A 233 -8.44 -17.13 14.43
CA LEU A 233 -9.09 -16.04 13.69
C LEU A 233 -8.82 -14.70 14.38
N ASP A 234 -7.72 -14.07 14.00
CA ASP A 234 -7.38 -12.70 14.39
C ASP A 234 -6.69 -11.99 13.23
N GLY A 235 -7.44 -11.13 12.54
CA GLY A 235 -6.86 -10.21 11.58
C GLY A 235 -7.77 -9.92 10.40
N ASN A 236 -7.14 -9.75 9.23
CA ASN A 236 -7.78 -9.19 8.04
C ASN A 236 -8.19 -10.29 7.08
N PHE A 237 -9.40 -10.18 6.52
CA PHE A 237 -9.87 -10.89 5.34
C PHE A 237 -10.07 -9.88 4.22
N ILE A 238 -9.32 -10.02 3.13
CA ILE A 238 -9.20 -9.04 2.06
C ILE A 238 -9.69 -9.68 0.76
N VAL A 239 -10.61 -9.01 0.07
CA VAL A 239 -11.02 -9.37 -1.29
C VAL A 239 -10.54 -8.28 -2.23
N ARG A 240 -9.72 -8.65 -3.23
CA ARG A 240 -9.22 -7.76 -4.27
C ARG A 240 -9.80 -8.13 -5.62
N TYR A 241 -10.26 -7.14 -6.37
CA TYR A 241 -10.76 -7.35 -7.72
C TYR A 241 -10.61 -6.07 -8.55
N ASP A 242 -10.78 -6.21 -9.86
CA ASP A 242 -11.11 -5.09 -10.75
C ASP A 242 -12.17 -5.56 -11.74
N VAL A 243 -12.66 -4.64 -12.56
CA VAL A 243 -13.66 -4.90 -13.59
C VAL A 243 -13.05 -4.84 -14.97
N ASN A 244 -13.74 -5.41 -15.95
CA ASN A 244 -13.40 -5.22 -17.35
C ASN A 244 -13.65 -3.77 -17.75
N ARG A 245 -12.72 -3.20 -18.50
CA ARG A 245 -12.78 -1.80 -18.96
C ARG A 245 -12.74 -1.75 -20.48
N THR A 246 -13.04 -0.57 -21.00
CA THR A 246 -13.07 -0.33 -22.45
C THR A 246 -12.28 0.92 -22.79
N LEU A 247 -11.94 1.09 -24.06
CA LEU A 247 -11.28 2.30 -24.57
C LEU A 247 -12.11 3.58 -24.35
N SER A 248 -13.44 3.46 -24.30
CA SER A 248 -14.32 4.59 -23.95
C SER A 248 -14.17 5.02 -22.49
N GLY A 249 -13.69 4.11 -21.63
CA GLY A 249 -13.38 4.33 -20.22
C GLY A 249 -14.56 4.58 -19.30
N GLY A 250 -15.73 4.92 -19.84
CA GLY A 250 -16.92 5.30 -19.10
C GLY A 250 -18.00 4.22 -19.07
N SER A 251 -18.62 4.01 -17.93
CA SER A 251 -19.85 3.23 -17.79
C SER A 251 -20.86 3.99 -16.95
N ILE A 252 -22.05 4.19 -17.52
CA ILE A 252 -23.20 4.79 -16.84
C ILE A 252 -24.15 3.67 -16.45
N GLN A 253 -24.41 3.55 -15.16
CA GLN A 253 -25.32 2.59 -14.56
C GLN A 253 -26.49 3.33 -13.94
N ILE A 254 -27.69 2.77 -14.06
CA ILE A 254 -28.94 3.47 -13.75
C ILE A 254 -29.88 2.52 -13.01
N GLU A 255 -30.44 2.97 -11.90
CA GLU A 255 -31.46 2.26 -11.13
C GLU A 255 -32.38 3.28 -10.45
N ASN A 256 -33.71 3.09 -10.56
CA ASN A 256 -34.74 3.84 -9.82
C ASN A 256 -34.60 5.36 -9.89
N GLY A 257 -34.30 5.91 -11.07
CA GLY A 257 -34.15 7.36 -11.25
C GLY A 257 -32.83 7.94 -10.76
N TYR A 258 -31.87 7.13 -10.33
CA TYR A 258 -30.51 7.55 -9.99
C TYR A 258 -29.50 6.90 -10.93
N PHE A 259 -28.35 7.55 -11.13
CA PHE A 259 -27.27 7.01 -11.95
C PHE A 259 -25.91 7.20 -11.31
N VAL A 260 -24.98 6.33 -11.70
CA VAL A 260 -23.56 6.46 -11.39
C VAL A 260 -22.74 6.24 -12.66
N HIS A 261 -21.77 7.12 -12.88
CA HIS A 261 -20.87 7.13 -14.01
C HIS A 261 -19.44 6.89 -13.51
N TYR A 262 -18.92 5.70 -13.79
CA TYR A 262 -17.52 5.33 -13.54
C TYR A 262 -16.69 5.65 -14.76
N PHE A 263 -15.57 6.35 -14.60
CA PHE A 263 -14.68 6.75 -15.69
C PHE A 263 -13.21 6.44 -15.38
N ALA A 264 -12.66 5.47 -16.10
CA ALA A 264 -11.26 5.10 -16.10
C ALA A 264 -10.90 4.43 -17.44
N PRO A 265 -10.56 5.21 -18.48
CA PRO A 265 -10.16 4.70 -19.80
C PRO A 265 -8.87 3.89 -19.76
N GLU A 266 -8.87 2.80 -20.53
CA GLU A 266 -7.69 2.00 -20.80
C GLU A 266 -6.96 2.42 -22.08
N GLY A 267 -5.68 2.08 -22.17
CA GLY A 267 -4.87 2.32 -23.36
C GLY A 267 -4.39 3.77 -23.54
N LEU A 268 -4.66 4.66 -22.58
CA LEU A 268 -4.13 6.03 -22.64
C LEU A 268 -2.63 6.07 -22.31
N PRO A 269 -1.81 6.80 -23.08
CA PRO A 269 -0.41 7.02 -22.75
C PRO A 269 -0.28 7.89 -21.50
N THR A 270 0.76 7.66 -20.71
CA THR A 270 1.11 8.53 -19.59
C THR A 270 1.68 9.85 -20.10
N MET A 271 1.32 10.95 -19.43
CA MET A 271 1.88 12.27 -19.70
C MET A 271 3.20 12.43 -18.93
N PRO A 272 4.24 13.03 -19.55
CA PRO A 272 5.42 13.48 -18.82
C PRO A 272 5.04 14.40 -17.66
N LYS A 273 5.81 14.35 -16.57
CA LYS A 273 5.59 15.23 -15.42
C LYS A 273 6.83 16.01 -15.02
N ASN A 274 6.59 17.20 -14.51
CA ASN A 274 7.59 18.06 -13.87
C ASN A 274 7.32 18.01 -12.37
N VAL A 275 8.18 17.35 -11.61
CA VAL A 275 7.96 17.14 -10.17
C VAL A 275 8.98 17.89 -9.31
N VAL A 276 8.49 18.68 -8.36
CA VAL A 276 9.33 19.32 -7.34
C VAL A 276 9.03 18.68 -6.00
N PHE A 277 10.03 18.00 -5.44
CA PHE A 277 9.95 17.43 -4.10
C PHE A 277 10.39 18.51 -3.09
N VAL A 278 9.50 18.88 -2.19
CA VAL A 278 9.72 19.88 -1.13
C VAL A 278 9.78 19.13 0.20
N ILE A 279 10.99 18.93 0.72
CA ILE A 279 11.26 18.00 1.83
C ILE A 279 11.70 18.77 3.06
N ASP A 280 10.94 18.61 4.13
CA ASP A 280 11.30 19.14 5.44
C ASP A 280 12.53 18.40 6.00
N LYS A 281 13.47 19.18 6.53
CA LYS A 281 14.65 18.71 7.25
C LYS A 281 14.81 19.47 8.57
N SER A 282 13.71 19.91 9.18
CA SER A 282 13.65 20.48 10.52
C SER A 282 14.21 19.51 11.58
N GLY A 283 14.51 20.01 12.77
CA GLY A 283 15.05 19.18 13.86
C GLY A 283 14.11 18.04 14.30
N SER A 284 12.79 18.21 14.18
CA SER A 284 11.78 17.19 14.52
C SER A 284 11.88 15.94 13.64
N MET A 285 12.35 16.09 12.41
CA MET A 285 12.56 14.97 11.48
C MET A 285 13.68 14.01 11.92
N SER A 286 14.45 14.33 12.96
CA SER A 286 15.58 13.51 13.41
C SER A 286 15.19 12.06 13.73
N GLY A 287 16.16 11.14 13.60
CA GLY A 287 15.95 9.71 13.82
C GLY A 287 15.30 9.01 12.62
N ARG A 288 14.24 8.22 12.89
CA ARG A 288 13.63 7.34 11.87
C ARG A 288 12.92 8.10 10.76
N LYS A 289 12.29 9.25 11.05
CA LYS A 289 11.55 10.05 10.05
C LYS A 289 12.44 10.47 8.87
N ILE A 290 13.59 11.11 9.14
CA ILE A 290 14.52 11.51 8.07
C ILE A 290 15.20 10.30 7.40
N GLN A 291 15.44 9.19 8.13
CA GLN A 291 15.96 7.96 7.52
C GLN A 291 14.99 7.40 6.49
N GLN A 292 13.72 7.22 6.86
CA GLN A 292 12.68 6.68 5.98
C GLN A 292 12.34 7.63 4.83
N THR A 293 12.38 8.94 5.08
CA THR A 293 12.24 9.96 4.04
C THR A 293 13.34 9.81 2.98
N ARG A 294 14.60 9.67 3.37
CA ARG A 294 15.72 9.46 2.44
C ARG A 294 15.57 8.16 1.65
N GLU A 295 15.23 7.07 2.34
CA GLU A 295 15.02 5.76 1.71
C GLU A 295 13.92 5.82 0.64
N ALA A 296 12.75 6.37 0.99
CA ALA A 296 11.65 6.54 0.06
C ALA A 296 12.02 7.45 -1.11
N LEU A 297 12.66 8.59 -0.84
CA LEU A 297 13.06 9.54 -1.88
C LEU A 297 14.06 8.93 -2.86
N ILE A 298 15.04 8.15 -2.39
CA ILE A 298 16.01 7.44 -3.26
C ILE A 298 15.30 6.41 -4.16
N LYS A 299 14.32 5.68 -3.63
CA LYS A 299 13.49 4.73 -4.40
C LYS A 299 12.63 5.46 -5.43
N ILE A 300 11.91 6.51 -5.03
CA ILE A 300 11.10 7.36 -5.90
C ILE A 300 11.92 7.98 -7.04
N LEU A 301 13.14 8.46 -6.76
CA LEU A 301 14.04 9.00 -7.79
C LEU A 301 14.45 7.95 -8.83
N SER A 302 14.46 6.66 -8.47
CA SER A 302 14.72 5.55 -9.39
C SER A 302 13.51 5.22 -10.26
N ASP A 303 12.30 5.50 -9.76
CA ASP A 303 11.02 5.21 -10.41
C ASP A 303 10.52 6.36 -11.31
N LEU A 304 11.28 7.46 -11.42
CA LEU A 304 10.95 8.56 -12.32
C LEU A 304 10.99 8.11 -13.78
N GLY A 305 10.02 8.54 -14.58
CA GLY A 305 9.94 8.20 -15.99
C GLY A 305 11.01 8.93 -16.82
N PRO A 306 11.51 8.33 -17.91
CA PRO A 306 12.60 8.91 -18.70
C PRO A 306 12.25 10.23 -19.40
N LYS A 307 10.95 10.57 -19.52
CA LYS A 307 10.46 11.83 -20.09
C LYS A 307 10.18 12.91 -19.05
N ASP A 308 10.30 12.55 -17.76
CA ASP A 308 10.00 13.46 -16.67
C ASP A 308 11.16 14.44 -16.43
N GLN A 309 10.82 15.53 -15.75
CA GLN A 309 11.78 16.48 -15.21
C GLN A 309 11.55 16.60 -13.71
N PHE A 310 12.61 16.82 -12.95
CA PHE A 310 12.49 16.91 -11.51
C PHE A 310 13.47 17.90 -10.87
N ASN A 311 13.17 18.31 -9.65
CA ASN A 311 14.09 19.03 -8.78
C ASN A 311 13.77 18.72 -7.30
N LEU A 312 14.74 18.98 -6.42
CA LEU A 312 14.61 18.81 -4.99
C LEU A 312 14.82 20.14 -4.28
N ILE A 313 13.90 20.45 -3.37
CA ILE A 313 13.97 21.58 -2.45
C ILE A 313 13.92 21.01 -1.05
N THR A 314 14.93 21.31 -0.24
CA THR A 314 14.93 20.96 1.19
C THR A 314 14.79 22.23 2.00
N PHE A 315 14.08 22.15 3.12
CA PHE A 315 13.85 23.33 3.95
C PHE A 315 13.93 23.03 5.43
N SER A 316 14.41 24.01 6.19
CA SER A 316 14.24 24.07 7.64
C SER A 316 14.05 25.54 8.05
N SER A 317 15.02 26.16 8.73
CA SER A 317 15.06 27.63 8.89
C SER A 317 15.37 28.33 7.56
N GLU A 318 16.14 27.67 6.70
CA GLU A 318 16.54 28.13 5.38
C GLU A 318 16.04 27.16 4.30
N VAL A 319 15.85 27.67 3.08
CA VAL A 319 15.44 26.87 1.92
C VAL A 319 16.64 26.64 1.01
N THR A 320 16.91 25.38 0.66
CA THR A 320 18.02 24.98 -0.20
C THR A 320 17.49 24.25 -1.42
N GLN A 321 17.96 24.63 -2.60
CA GLN A 321 17.63 23.98 -3.86
C GLN A 321 18.82 23.10 -4.29
N TRP A 322 18.55 21.88 -4.74
CA TRP A 322 19.60 21.00 -5.26
C TRP A 322 20.17 21.52 -6.58
N LYS A 323 19.28 21.83 -7.54
CA LYS A 323 19.65 22.44 -8.83
C LYS A 323 18.92 23.77 -9.03
N PRO A 324 19.50 24.70 -9.79
CA PRO A 324 18.86 25.99 -10.07
C PRO A 324 17.66 25.86 -11.01
N GLN A 325 17.51 24.74 -11.74
CA GLN A 325 16.43 24.48 -12.70
C GLN A 325 15.96 23.02 -12.60
N LEU A 326 14.76 22.71 -13.12
CA LEU A 326 14.35 21.33 -13.30
C LEU A 326 15.26 20.64 -14.32
N VAL A 327 15.67 19.42 -14.00
CA VAL A 327 16.57 18.62 -14.84
C VAL A 327 15.85 17.38 -15.38
N PRO A 328 16.20 16.91 -16.59
CA PRO A 328 15.64 15.69 -17.13
C PRO A 328 16.13 14.46 -16.34
N VAL A 329 15.33 13.40 -16.36
CA VAL A 329 15.70 12.10 -15.78
C VAL A 329 16.76 11.43 -16.64
N SER A 330 18.03 11.65 -16.28
CA SER A 330 19.20 10.94 -16.81
C SER A 330 19.88 10.17 -15.69
N THR A 331 20.64 9.12 -16.03
CA THR A 331 21.41 8.34 -15.04
C THR A 331 22.29 9.24 -14.16
N GLU A 332 22.98 10.21 -14.77
CA GLU A 332 23.83 11.16 -14.06
C GLU A 332 23.04 12.04 -13.08
N ASN A 333 21.92 12.64 -13.53
CA ASN A 333 21.10 13.50 -12.68
C ASN A 333 20.45 12.71 -11.54
N VAL A 334 19.97 11.49 -11.82
CA VAL A 334 19.37 10.62 -10.81
C VAL A 334 20.40 10.20 -9.76
N ASP A 335 21.62 9.82 -10.17
CA ASP A 335 22.67 9.44 -9.23
C ASP A 335 23.14 10.63 -8.38
N GLU A 336 23.21 11.83 -8.97
CA GLU A 336 23.52 13.04 -8.21
C GLU A 336 22.40 13.41 -7.24
N ALA A 337 21.14 13.29 -7.66
CA ALA A 337 19.99 13.51 -6.81
C ALA A 337 19.93 12.52 -5.64
N LYS A 338 20.24 11.24 -5.88
CA LYS A 338 20.33 10.22 -4.83
C LYS A 338 21.42 10.53 -3.81
N ARG A 339 22.59 11.00 -4.28
CA ARG A 339 23.67 11.48 -3.40
C ARG A 339 23.25 12.69 -2.58
N TYR A 340 22.54 13.65 -3.19
CA TYR A 340 21.98 14.80 -2.48
C TYR A 340 20.95 14.36 -1.42
N ALA A 341 20.03 13.46 -1.77
CA ALA A 341 19.02 12.91 -0.88
C ALA A 341 19.64 12.16 0.30
N ALA A 342 20.64 11.31 0.06
CA ALA A 342 21.34 10.58 1.12
C ALA A 342 22.00 11.51 2.15
N GLY A 343 22.46 12.68 1.71
CA GLY A 343 23.10 13.72 2.52
C GLY A 343 22.14 14.64 3.29
N ILE A 344 20.82 14.46 3.17
CA ILE A 344 19.86 15.26 3.94
C ILE A 344 19.94 14.88 5.44
N TYR A 345 20.17 15.88 6.29
CA TYR A 345 20.18 15.72 7.74
C TYR A 345 19.22 16.72 8.40
N ALA A 346 18.58 16.27 9.48
CA ALA A 346 17.57 17.02 10.23
C ALA A 346 18.21 18.07 11.13
N LEU A 347 17.95 19.35 10.88
CA LEU A 347 18.39 20.49 11.70
C LEU A 347 17.63 21.78 11.36
N GLY A 348 17.26 22.56 12.38
CA GLY A 348 16.67 23.90 12.25
C GLY A 348 15.16 23.91 12.52
N GLY A 349 14.52 25.04 12.21
CA GLY A 349 13.06 25.20 12.29
C GLY A 349 12.35 24.78 11.01
N THR A 350 11.17 25.33 10.75
CA THR A 350 10.25 24.86 9.68
C THR A 350 9.66 26.06 8.94
N ASN A 351 10.20 26.39 7.76
CA ASN A 351 9.75 27.51 6.92
C ASN A 351 8.99 27.03 5.67
N ILE A 352 7.77 26.52 5.86
CA ILE A 352 6.91 25.99 4.78
C ILE A 352 6.60 27.06 3.74
N ASN A 353 6.34 28.29 4.17
CA ASN A 353 5.96 29.38 3.26
C ASN A 353 7.03 29.66 2.21
N GLU A 354 8.28 29.90 2.62
CA GLU A 354 9.34 30.20 1.64
C GLU A 354 9.67 28.97 0.78
N ALA A 355 9.60 27.76 1.35
CA ALA A 355 9.85 26.52 0.61
C ALA A 355 8.84 26.35 -0.53
N MET A 356 7.56 26.55 -0.25
CA MET A 356 6.48 26.47 -1.22
C MET A 356 6.57 27.59 -2.28
N LEU A 357 6.78 28.83 -1.85
CA LEU A 357 6.95 29.95 -2.80
C LEU A 357 8.17 29.76 -3.70
N THR A 358 9.25 29.17 -3.19
CA THR A 358 10.44 28.82 -3.98
C THR A 358 10.14 27.73 -5.01
N ALA A 359 9.40 26.68 -4.62
CA ALA A 359 8.99 25.62 -5.54
C ALA A 359 8.14 26.17 -6.69
N VAL A 360 7.16 27.01 -6.38
CA VAL A 360 6.29 27.64 -7.37
C VAL A 360 7.07 28.59 -8.27
N ARG A 361 7.96 29.41 -7.69
CA ARG A 361 8.83 30.34 -8.45
C ARG A 361 9.73 29.56 -9.43
N ARG A 362 10.26 28.42 -9.01
CA ARG A 362 11.08 27.55 -9.87
C ARG A 362 10.29 27.04 -11.07
N LEU A 363 9.11 26.46 -10.85
CA LEU A 363 8.23 26.00 -11.93
C LEU A 363 7.81 27.15 -12.85
N LYS A 364 7.48 28.33 -12.30
CA LYS A 364 7.14 29.52 -13.11
C LYS A 364 8.30 29.96 -13.99
N ASN A 365 9.51 30.04 -13.44
CA ASN A 365 10.69 30.45 -14.17
C ASN A 365 11.06 29.44 -15.28
N ASP A 366 11.00 28.14 -15.03
CA ASP A 366 11.22 27.11 -16.06
C ASP A 366 10.14 27.18 -17.16
N ASN A 367 8.88 27.42 -16.77
CA ASN A 367 7.79 27.53 -17.73
C ASN A 367 7.96 28.76 -18.64
N GLN A 368 8.30 29.92 -18.05
CA GLN A 368 8.54 31.17 -18.79
C GLN A 368 9.78 31.09 -19.70
N ALA A 369 10.78 30.31 -19.31
CA ALA A 369 11.97 30.06 -20.11
C ALA A 369 11.79 28.93 -21.13
N GLU A 370 10.57 28.37 -21.27
CA GLU A 370 10.25 27.25 -22.16
C GLU A 370 11.12 25.99 -21.93
N LEU A 371 11.57 25.80 -20.68
CA LEU A 371 12.40 24.67 -20.26
C LEU A 371 11.58 23.45 -19.82
N LEU A 372 10.29 23.64 -19.54
CA LEU A 372 9.38 22.55 -19.19
C LEU A 372 8.99 21.74 -20.43
N SER A 373 9.00 20.42 -20.29
CA SER A 373 8.57 19.51 -21.36
C SER A 373 7.19 19.87 -21.90
N GLU A 374 7.03 19.95 -23.22
CA GLU A 374 5.73 20.30 -23.81
C GLU A 374 4.63 19.30 -23.45
N GLY A 375 3.45 19.81 -23.04
CA GLY A 375 2.32 18.95 -22.69
C GLY A 375 2.52 18.12 -21.43
N SER A 376 3.51 18.47 -20.60
CA SER A 376 3.73 17.88 -19.28
C SER A 376 2.76 18.45 -18.24
N VAL A 377 2.58 17.71 -17.15
CA VAL A 377 1.89 18.20 -15.95
C VAL A 377 2.88 18.53 -14.85
N SER A 378 2.65 19.61 -14.12
CA SER A 378 3.56 20.04 -13.05
C SER A 378 2.96 19.77 -11.67
N LEU A 379 3.72 19.07 -10.84
CA LEU A 379 3.32 18.59 -9.52
C LEU A 379 4.32 19.07 -8.46
N ILE A 380 3.82 19.47 -7.31
CA ILE A 380 4.62 19.76 -6.12
C ILE A 380 4.23 18.74 -5.04
N ILE A 381 5.21 18.06 -4.47
CA ILE A 381 5.00 17.11 -3.36
C ILE A 381 5.72 17.68 -2.14
N LEU A 382 4.95 18.17 -1.18
CA LEU A 382 5.43 18.66 0.12
C LEU A 382 5.42 17.50 1.12
N LEU A 383 6.52 17.31 1.86
CA LEU A 383 6.60 16.42 3.02
C LEU A 383 7.07 17.21 4.22
N THR A 384 6.31 17.18 5.32
CA THR A 384 6.67 17.83 6.59
C THR A 384 6.13 17.04 7.78
N ASP A 385 6.82 17.09 8.91
CA ASP A 385 6.37 16.49 10.17
C ASP A 385 5.90 17.51 11.20
N GLY A 386 6.01 18.81 10.92
CA GLY A 386 5.72 19.85 11.91
C GLY A 386 5.04 21.08 11.35
N ASP A 387 4.40 21.82 12.23
CA ASP A 387 3.82 23.13 11.92
C ASP A 387 4.91 24.18 11.57
N PRO A 388 4.56 25.25 10.83
CA PRO A 388 5.50 26.30 10.45
C PRO A 388 6.00 27.10 11.67
N THR A 389 7.32 27.18 11.85
CA THR A 389 7.96 27.83 13.01
C THR A 389 8.91 28.99 12.64
N VAL A 390 9.28 29.11 11.36
CA VAL A 390 10.21 30.15 10.87
C VAL A 390 9.60 30.86 9.66
N GLY A 391 9.82 32.17 9.56
CA GLY A 391 9.25 32.98 8.49
C GLY A 391 7.79 33.34 8.77
N GLU A 392 6.92 33.14 7.78
CA GLU A 392 5.47 33.24 7.99
C GLU A 392 4.97 31.97 8.67
N THR A 393 4.33 32.11 9.83
CA THR A 393 3.86 31.00 10.66
C THR A 393 2.34 30.91 10.74
N ASN A 394 1.59 31.89 10.22
CA ASN A 394 0.13 31.86 10.24
C ASN A 394 -0.42 30.91 9.16
N PRO A 395 -1.07 29.78 9.53
CA PRO A 395 -1.55 28.77 8.58
C PRO A 395 -2.42 29.34 7.46
N ARG A 396 -3.37 30.22 7.80
CA ARG A 396 -4.31 30.83 6.84
C ARG A 396 -3.59 31.72 5.83
N LYS A 397 -2.57 32.47 6.29
CA LYS A 397 -1.78 33.34 5.41
C LYS A 397 -0.89 32.53 4.49
N ILE A 398 -0.29 31.45 4.97
CA ILE A 398 0.52 30.53 4.15
C ILE A 398 -0.35 29.89 3.07
N GLN A 399 -1.51 29.34 3.43
CA GLN A 399 -2.47 28.77 2.47
C GLN A 399 -2.82 29.76 1.36
N LYS A 400 -3.15 31.01 1.74
CA LYS A 400 -3.45 32.09 0.79
C LYS A 400 -2.25 32.41 -0.12
N ASN A 401 -1.05 32.60 0.45
CA ASN A 401 0.16 32.88 -0.32
C ASN A 401 0.45 31.77 -1.34
N VAL A 402 0.31 30.51 -0.93
CA VAL A 402 0.54 29.33 -1.78
C VAL A 402 -0.52 29.25 -2.89
N GLN A 403 -1.79 29.47 -2.56
CA GLN A 403 -2.88 29.49 -3.53
C GLN A 403 -2.69 30.58 -4.59
N GLU A 404 -2.40 31.82 -4.17
CA GLU A 404 -2.11 32.94 -5.08
C GLU A 404 -0.86 32.70 -5.93
N ALA A 405 0.15 32.03 -5.36
CA ALA A 405 1.36 31.70 -6.09
C ALA A 405 1.09 30.61 -7.15
N ILE A 406 0.38 29.54 -6.80
CA ILE A 406 0.09 28.43 -7.73
C ILE A 406 -0.88 28.85 -8.83
N ASP A 407 -1.88 29.67 -8.51
CA ASP A 407 -2.82 30.27 -9.46
C ASP A 407 -3.47 29.22 -10.41
N GLY A 408 -3.83 28.06 -9.85
CA GLY A 408 -4.43 26.96 -10.60
C GLY A 408 -3.52 26.27 -11.64
N GLN A 409 -2.22 26.60 -11.70
CA GLN A 409 -1.30 26.05 -12.72
C GLN A 409 -0.69 24.70 -12.32
N TYR A 410 -0.38 24.50 -11.04
CA TYR A 410 0.34 23.31 -10.54
C TYR A 410 -0.49 22.55 -9.51
N SER A 411 -0.35 21.23 -9.44
CA SER A 411 -1.05 20.41 -8.43
C SER A 411 -0.17 20.21 -7.21
N LEU A 412 -0.73 20.45 -6.03
CA LEU A 412 -0.02 20.34 -4.75
C LEU A 412 -0.49 19.13 -3.96
N PHE A 413 0.44 18.26 -3.63
CA PHE A 413 0.22 17.15 -2.71
C PHE A 413 0.97 17.40 -1.40
N CYS A 414 0.29 17.22 -0.28
CA CYS A 414 0.88 17.44 1.05
C CYS A 414 0.94 16.14 1.84
N LEU A 415 2.12 15.77 2.30
CA LEU A 415 2.37 14.58 3.10
C LEU A 415 2.70 15.01 4.52
N GLY A 416 1.80 14.75 5.45
CA GLY A 416 1.98 15.03 6.87
C GLY A 416 2.54 13.81 7.59
N PHE A 417 3.82 13.85 7.98
CA PHE A 417 4.52 12.74 8.63
C PHE A 417 4.31 12.80 10.15
N GLY A 418 3.65 11.81 10.73
CA GLY A 418 3.30 11.79 12.14
C GLY A 418 2.11 12.68 12.45
N PHE A 419 1.97 13.07 13.71
CA PHE A 419 0.83 13.85 14.22
C PHE A 419 1.21 15.25 14.70
N ASP A 420 2.49 15.63 14.59
CA ASP A 420 3.01 16.92 15.08
C ASP A 420 2.76 18.09 14.11
N VAL A 421 2.08 17.84 12.99
CA VAL A 421 1.58 18.85 12.04
C VAL A 421 0.06 18.81 11.99
N SER A 422 -0.58 19.98 11.96
CA SER A 422 -2.03 20.08 11.75
C SER A 422 -2.40 19.49 10.38
N TYR A 423 -3.14 18.37 10.38
CA TYR A 423 -3.55 17.75 9.12
C TYR A 423 -4.54 18.62 8.36
N ALA A 424 -5.50 19.26 9.06
CA ALA A 424 -6.44 20.20 8.47
C ALA A 424 -5.76 21.37 7.74
N PHE A 425 -4.62 21.85 8.25
CA PHE A 425 -3.82 22.87 7.56
C PHE A 425 -3.28 22.38 6.21
N LEU A 426 -2.72 21.16 6.18
CA LEU A 426 -2.17 20.55 4.97
C LEU A 426 -3.26 20.13 3.98
N GLU A 427 -4.37 19.57 4.48
CA GLU A 427 -5.52 19.13 3.70
C GLU A 427 -6.13 20.29 2.93
N LYS A 428 -6.46 21.39 3.63
CA LYS A 428 -6.95 22.60 2.97
C LYS A 428 -5.97 23.14 1.94
N MET A 429 -4.66 23.18 2.25
CA MET A 429 -3.65 23.68 1.31
C MET A 429 -3.59 22.82 0.03
N ALA A 430 -3.69 21.50 0.14
CA ALA A 430 -3.67 20.60 -1.01
C ALA A 430 -4.96 20.69 -1.84
N LEU A 431 -6.12 20.72 -1.18
CA LEU A 431 -7.44 20.82 -1.83
C LEU A 431 -7.60 22.13 -2.60
N ASP A 432 -7.22 23.26 -2.00
CA ASP A 432 -7.26 24.59 -2.63
C ASP A 432 -6.36 24.66 -3.89
N ASN A 433 -5.42 23.73 -4.01
CA ASN A 433 -4.44 23.64 -5.10
C ASN A 433 -4.56 22.32 -5.87
N GLY A 434 -5.77 21.75 -5.93
CA GLY A 434 -6.16 20.65 -6.82
C GLY A 434 -5.34 19.36 -6.69
N GLY A 435 -4.78 19.10 -5.50
CA GLY A 435 -4.23 17.80 -5.13
C GLY A 435 -4.91 17.28 -3.85
N LEU A 436 -4.21 16.44 -3.09
CA LEU A 436 -4.72 15.85 -1.85
C LEU A 436 -3.65 15.81 -0.78
N ALA A 437 -4.07 15.75 0.48
CA ALA A 437 -3.17 15.50 1.60
C ALA A 437 -3.19 14.03 2.03
N ARG A 438 -2.06 13.52 2.51
CA ARG A 438 -1.95 12.16 3.05
C ARG A 438 -1.17 12.18 4.36
N ARG A 439 -1.71 11.54 5.39
CA ARG A 439 -0.97 11.26 6.62
C ARG A 439 -0.04 10.07 6.40
N ILE A 440 1.23 10.24 6.74
CA ILE A 440 2.25 9.19 6.78
C ILE A 440 2.46 8.84 8.25
N TYR A 441 2.17 7.60 8.63
CA TYR A 441 2.21 7.18 10.02
C TYR A 441 3.62 6.75 10.41
N GLU A 442 4.10 7.20 11.56
CA GLU A 442 5.44 6.91 12.08
C GLU A 442 5.59 5.44 12.53
N ASP A 443 5.98 4.58 11.60
CA ASP A 443 6.11 3.14 11.86
C ASP A 443 7.26 2.53 11.02
N SER A 444 7.45 1.21 11.06
CA SER A 444 8.50 0.52 10.28
C SER A 444 8.30 0.63 8.76
N ASP A 445 7.07 0.83 8.29
CA ASP A 445 6.69 0.87 6.88
C ASP A 445 6.51 2.29 6.30
N SER A 446 6.87 3.36 7.01
CA SER A 446 6.67 4.74 6.52
C SER A 446 7.31 5.00 5.16
N ALA A 447 8.47 4.38 4.89
CA ALA A 447 9.12 4.49 3.58
C ALA A 447 8.26 3.88 2.46
N LEU A 448 7.55 2.78 2.73
CA LEU A 448 6.61 2.15 1.78
C LEU A 448 5.36 3.01 1.62
N GLN A 449 4.81 3.58 2.70
CA GLN A 449 3.68 4.51 2.62
C GLN A 449 3.95 5.70 1.68
N LEU A 450 5.17 6.26 1.72
CA LEU A 450 5.60 7.34 0.82
C LEU A 450 5.72 6.87 -0.64
N GLN A 451 6.26 5.67 -0.87
CA GLN A 451 6.38 5.07 -2.20
C GLN A 451 5.01 4.78 -2.81
N ASP A 452 4.10 4.17 -2.04
CA ASP A 452 2.74 3.85 -2.47
C ASP A 452 1.97 5.12 -2.85
N PHE A 453 2.09 6.18 -2.05
CA PHE A 453 1.53 7.48 -2.38
C PHE A 453 2.09 8.01 -3.70
N TYR A 454 3.42 7.96 -3.88
CA TYR A 454 4.01 8.44 -5.12
C TYR A 454 3.52 7.64 -6.33
N GLN A 455 3.42 6.31 -6.23
CA GLN A 455 2.89 5.46 -7.30
C GLN A 455 1.45 5.83 -7.69
N GLU A 456 0.62 6.25 -6.73
CA GLU A 456 -0.76 6.73 -6.95
C GLU A 456 -0.79 7.98 -7.86
N VAL A 457 0.19 8.88 -7.71
CA VAL A 457 0.25 10.17 -8.43
C VAL A 457 1.31 10.22 -9.54
N ALA A 458 2.09 9.15 -9.72
CA ALA A 458 3.24 9.11 -10.63
C ALA A 458 2.85 9.12 -12.12
N ASN A 459 1.66 8.63 -12.46
CA ASN A 459 1.28 8.31 -13.85
C ASN A 459 0.02 9.08 -14.28
N PRO A 460 0.11 10.40 -14.52
CA PRO A 460 -1.02 11.20 -14.98
C PRO A 460 -1.43 10.84 -16.41
N LEU A 461 -2.73 10.73 -16.67
CA LEU A 461 -3.32 10.36 -17.97
C LEU A 461 -4.06 11.52 -18.62
N LEU A 462 -4.89 12.23 -17.85
CA LEU A 462 -5.71 13.35 -18.33
C LEU A 462 -5.67 14.52 -17.34
N THR A 463 -5.81 15.74 -17.87
CA THR A 463 -6.04 16.95 -17.07
C THR A 463 -7.38 17.59 -17.42
N THR A 464 -7.92 18.41 -16.51
CA THR A 464 -9.15 19.20 -16.73
C THR A 464 -10.32 18.32 -17.24
N VAL A 465 -10.59 17.25 -16.51
CA VAL A 465 -11.63 16.28 -16.85
C VAL A 465 -12.99 16.84 -16.44
N ALA A 466 -13.86 17.08 -17.41
CA ALA A 466 -15.19 17.64 -17.20
C ALA A 466 -16.26 16.70 -17.76
N PHE A 467 -17.21 16.33 -16.92
CA PHE A 467 -18.38 15.53 -17.27
C PHE A 467 -19.52 16.44 -17.67
N GLN A 468 -20.20 16.12 -18.76
CA GLN A 468 -21.32 16.89 -19.27
C GLN A 468 -22.53 15.98 -19.44
N TYR A 469 -23.60 16.32 -18.73
CA TYR A 469 -24.88 15.63 -18.78
C TYR A 469 -25.97 16.55 -19.35
N PRO A 470 -27.00 16.02 -20.04
CA PRO A 470 -28.11 16.82 -20.54
C PRO A 470 -28.93 17.43 -19.39
N SER A 471 -29.04 18.76 -19.37
CA SER A 471 -29.75 19.50 -18.30
C SER A 471 -31.25 19.20 -18.24
N ASN A 472 -31.83 18.73 -19.34
CA ASN A 472 -33.22 18.27 -19.41
C ASN A 472 -33.43 16.86 -18.86
N ALA A 473 -32.36 16.10 -18.60
CA ALA A 473 -32.42 14.72 -18.11
C ALA A 473 -31.97 14.58 -16.65
N VAL A 474 -30.96 15.34 -16.24
CA VAL A 474 -30.36 15.28 -14.90
C VAL A 474 -30.83 16.46 -14.05
N GLU A 475 -31.26 16.17 -12.84
CA GLU A 475 -31.69 17.14 -11.83
C GLU A 475 -30.52 17.55 -10.92
N GLU A 476 -29.86 16.57 -10.34
CA GLU A 476 -28.72 16.76 -9.43
C GLU A 476 -27.55 15.89 -9.89
N VAL A 477 -26.33 16.41 -9.71
CA VAL A 477 -25.09 15.70 -9.99
C VAL A 477 -24.08 16.03 -8.90
N THR A 478 -23.28 15.03 -8.53
CA THR A 478 -22.10 15.21 -7.68
C THR A 478 -21.01 16.00 -8.42
N GLN A 479 -19.83 16.16 -7.82
CA GLN A 479 -18.66 16.72 -8.50
C GLN A 479 -18.46 16.08 -9.88
N ASP A 480 -18.45 16.92 -10.90
CA ASP A 480 -18.41 16.57 -12.31
C ASP A 480 -17.19 17.19 -13.03
N ASN A 481 -16.31 17.86 -12.27
CA ASN A 481 -15.08 18.45 -12.75
C ASN A 481 -13.90 18.00 -11.89
N PHE A 482 -12.86 17.47 -12.52
CA PHE A 482 -11.68 16.91 -11.87
C PHE A 482 -10.41 17.41 -12.55
N ARG A 483 -9.38 17.67 -11.75
CA ARG A 483 -8.15 18.27 -12.27
C ARG A 483 -7.24 17.28 -12.97
N LEU A 484 -7.06 16.10 -12.37
CA LEU A 484 -6.14 15.06 -12.83
C LEU A 484 -6.79 13.68 -12.75
N LEU A 485 -6.55 12.86 -13.77
CA LEU A 485 -6.79 11.42 -13.74
C LEU A 485 -5.45 10.70 -13.76
N PHE A 486 -5.23 9.79 -12.81
CA PHE A 486 -4.02 8.98 -12.75
C PHE A 486 -4.27 7.54 -13.21
N LYS A 487 -3.25 6.89 -13.77
CA LYS A 487 -3.31 5.48 -14.14
C LYS A 487 -3.57 4.64 -12.88
N GLY A 488 -4.52 3.72 -12.98
CA GLY A 488 -4.93 2.87 -11.84
C GLY A 488 -5.92 3.52 -10.88
N SER A 489 -6.26 4.81 -11.05
CA SER A 489 -7.37 5.46 -10.35
C SER A 489 -8.68 5.35 -11.16
N GLU A 490 -9.77 5.89 -10.61
CA GLU A 490 -11.08 6.00 -11.26
C GLU A 490 -11.80 7.26 -10.79
N MET A 491 -12.53 7.92 -11.69
CA MET A 491 -13.46 8.99 -11.35
C MET A 491 -14.87 8.44 -11.26
N VAL A 492 -15.62 8.88 -10.25
CA VAL A 492 -17.00 8.45 -10.00
C VAL A 492 -17.88 9.67 -9.86
N VAL A 493 -18.93 9.74 -10.69
CA VAL A 493 -19.92 10.81 -10.66
C VAL A 493 -21.30 10.18 -10.50
N ALA A 494 -22.05 10.56 -9.47
CA ALA A 494 -23.42 10.13 -9.25
C ALA A 494 -24.41 11.27 -9.53
N GLY A 495 -25.66 10.93 -9.81
CA GLY A 495 -26.70 11.93 -9.97
C GLY A 495 -28.12 11.39 -9.94
N LYS A 496 -29.06 12.32 -9.90
CA LYS A 496 -30.50 12.08 -9.89
C LYS A 496 -31.11 12.51 -11.21
N LEU A 497 -31.92 11.64 -11.80
CA LEU A 497 -32.66 11.88 -13.04
C LEU A 497 -33.97 12.62 -12.73
N ARG A 498 -34.45 13.40 -13.70
CA ARG A 498 -35.79 14.00 -13.66
C ARG A 498 -36.85 12.93 -13.97
N ASP A 499 -38.08 13.14 -13.48
CA ASP A 499 -39.23 12.23 -13.71
C ASP A 499 -39.51 11.92 -15.19
N LYS A 500 -39.20 12.85 -16.10
CA LYS A 500 -39.26 12.66 -17.56
C LYS A 500 -37.88 12.30 -18.11
N SER A 501 -37.27 11.26 -17.56
CA SER A 501 -35.94 10.81 -17.97
C SER A 501 -35.95 10.29 -19.42
N PRO A 502 -34.87 10.48 -20.18
CA PRO A 502 -34.78 9.96 -21.54
C PRO A 502 -34.61 8.43 -21.53
N ASP A 503 -35.09 7.75 -22.57
CA ASP A 503 -34.87 6.30 -22.76
C ASP A 503 -33.37 5.92 -22.76
N VAL A 504 -32.53 6.87 -23.16
CA VAL A 504 -31.07 6.76 -23.19
C VAL A 504 -30.46 7.98 -22.51
N LEU A 505 -29.70 7.74 -21.44
CA LEU A 505 -28.83 8.75 -20.86
C LEU A 505 -27.50 8.75 -21.62
N SER A 506 -27.06 9.94 -22.04
CA SER A 506 -25.76 10.14 -22.67
C SER A 506 -24.92 11.11 -21.86
N ALA A 507 -23.64 10.82 -21.66
CA ALA A 507 -22.69 11.73 -21.06
C ALA A 507 -21.51 11.97 -22.01
N ILE A 508 -20.96 13.17 -21.97
CA ILE A 508 -19.73 13.55 -22.67
C ILE A 508 -18.67 13.87 -21.61
N VAL A 509 -17.55 13.15 -21.63
CA VAL A 509 -16.40 13.45 -20.78
C VAL A 509 -15.33 14.10 -21.64
N LYS A 510 -14.98 15.34 -21.32
CA LYS A 510 -13.90 16.08 -21.98
C LYS A 510 -12.69 16.07 -21.09
N GLY A 511 -11.51 15.93 -21.66
CA GLY A 511 -10.25 16.06 -20.93
C GLY A 511 -9.15 16.53 -21.86
N LYS A 512 -7.98 16.82 -21.31
CA LYS A 512 -6.78 17.16 -22.05
C LYS A 512 -5.73 16.09 -21.85
N MET A 513 -5.25 15.54 -22.96
CA MET A 513 -4.10 14.65 -23.02
C MET A 513 -2.97 15.42 -23.69
N HIS A 514 -1.91 15.75 -22.95
CA HIS A 514 -0.87 16.68 -23.39
C HIS A 514 -1.48 18.02 -23.87
N LYS A 515 -1.30 18.39 -25.15
CA LYS A 515 -1.90 19.58 -25.79
C LYS A 515 -3.20 19.29 -26.54
N GLN A 516 -3.67 18.04 -26.56
CA GLN A 516 -4.82 17.61 -27.33
C GLN A 516 -6.06 17.49 -26.44
N ASN A 517 -7.17 18.08 -26.88
CA ASN A 517 -8.47 17.83 -26.26
C ASN A 517 -8.96 16.45 -26.70
N VAL A 518 -9.30 15.62 -25.73
CA VAL A 518 -9.93 14.31 -25.95
C VAL A 518 -11.37 14.35 -25.46
N THR A 519 -12.23 13.60 -26.12
CA THR A 519 -13.64 13.52 -25.77
C THR A 519 -14.08 12.06 -25.79
N PHE A 520 -14.70 11.64 -24.70
CA PHE A 520 -15.29 10.34 -24.53
C PHE A 520 -16.80 10.50 -24.49
N GLN A 521 -17.52 9.61 -25.17
CA GLN A 521 -18.97 9.60 -25.16
C GLN A 521 -19.45 8.26 -24.63
N THR A 522 -20.30 8.31 -23.61
CA THR A 522 -20.90 7.12 -23.01
C THR A 522 -22.41 7.25 -23.13
N LYS A 523 -23.08 6.17 -23.52
CA LYS A 523 -24.53 6.09 -23.64
C LYS A 523 -25.00 4.86 -22.89
N SER A 524 -26.12 4.97 -22.19
CA SER A 524 -26.72 3.85 -21.47
C SER A 524 -28.24 3.90 -21.61
N SER A 525 -28.84 2.75 -21.86
CA SER A 525 -30.30 2.61 -21.95
C SER A 525 -30.84 2.40 -20.55
N VAL A 526 -31.79 3.25 -20.14
CA VAL A 526 -32.38 3.22 -18.79
C VAL A 526 -33.05 1.87 -18.52
N ALA A 527 -33.97 1.45 -19.41
CA ALA A 527 -34.71 0.20 -19.24
C ALA A 527 -33.82 -1.05 -19.14
N LYS A 528 -32.73 -1.13 -19.93
CA LYS A 528 -31.80 -2.28 -19.87
C LYS A 528 -31.01 -2.33 -18.57
N GLN A 529 -30.60 -1.18 -18.06
CA GLN A 529 -29.88 -1.11 -16.78
C GLN A 529 -30.80 -1.49 -15.62
N GLU A 530 -32.03 -0.97 -15.59
CA GLU A 530 -32.99 -1.32 -14.54
C GLU A 530 -33.34 -2.81 -14.52
N GLU A 531 -33.39 -3.49 -15.68
CA GLU A 531 -33.54 -4.95 -15.76
C GLU A 531 -32.31 -5.70 -15.22
N GLU A 532 -31.10 -5.21 -15.51
CA GLU A 532 -29.84 -5.80 -15.07
C GLU A 532 -29.69 -5.78 -13.53
N PHE A 533 -30.31 -4.81 -12.85
CA PHE A 533 -30.28 -4.69 -11.39
C PHE A 533 -31.38 -5.50 -10.64
N GLN A 534 -32.07 -6.43 -11.30
CA GLN A 534 -33.11 -7.28 -10.67
C GLN A 534 -32.59 -8.59 -10.07
N SER A 535 -31.64 -8.51 -9.12
CA SER A 535 -31.04 -9.71 -8.51
C SER A 535 -30.87 -9.58 -6.99
N PRO A 536 -31.92 -9.85 -6.17
CA PRO A 536 -31.90 -9.60 -4.71
C PRO A 536 -30.84 -10.39 -3.93
N LYS A 537 -30.35 -11.50 -4.49
CA LYS A 537 -29.23 -12.27 -3.91
C LYS A 537 -27.92 -11.46 -3.90
N TYR A 538 -27.67 -10.68 -4.94
CA TYR A 538 -26.41 -9.95 -5.15
C TYR A 538 -26.55 -8.44 -4.93
N ILE A 539 -27.77 -7.93 -5.09
CA ILE A 539 -28.10 -6.51 -5.07
C ILE A 539 -29.01 -6.26 -3.87
N PHE A 540 -28.68 -5.23 -3.12
CA PHE A 540 -29.58 -4.71 -2.09
C PHE A 540 -30.38 -3.55 -2.68
N HIS A 541 -31.64 -3.42 -2.25
CA HIS A 541 -32.57 -2.47 -2.86
C HIS A 541 -32.09 -1.01 -2.70
N ASN A 542 -32.31 -0.20 -3.74
CA ASN A 542 -32.03 1.24 -3.78
C ASN A 542 -30.56 1.59 -3.54
N PHE A 543 -29.62 0.69 -3.88
CA PHE A 543 -28.22 0.93 -3.62
C PHE A 543 -27.67 2.12 -4.41
N MET A 544 -28.20 2.40 -5.63
CA MET A 544 -27.73 3.51 -6.46
C MET A 544 -28.09 4.87 -5.86
N GLU A 545 -29.29 4.99 -5.31
CA GLU A 545 -29.72 6.17 -4.56
C GLU A 545 -28.85 6.38 -3.32
N ARG A 546 -28.61 5.31 -2.55
CA ARG A 546 -27.75 5.36 -1.36
C ARG A 546 -26.31 5.70 -1.70
N LEU A 547 -25.80 5.22 -2.84
CA LEU A 547 -24.48 5.57 -3.37
C LEU A 547 -24.42 7.05 -3.72
N TRP A 548 -25.43 7.59 -4.42
CA TRP A 548 -25.52 9.02 -4.70
C TRP A 548 -25.51 9.85 -3.42
N ALA A 549 -26.31 9.49 -2.42
CA ALA A 549 -26.35 10.16 -1.13
C ALA A 549 -25.00 10.08 -0.39
N TYR A 550 -24.40 8.89 -0.33
CA TYR A 550 -23.08 8.64 0.24
C TYR A 550 -22.01 9.54 -0.39
N LEU A 551 -21.94 9.55 -1.73
CA LEU A 551 -20.93 10.32 -2.47
C LEU A 551 -21.16 11.82 -2.33
N THR A 552 -22.42 12.27 -2.35
CA THR A 552 -22.81 13.67 -2.14
C THR A 552 -22.37 14.17 -0.76
N ILE A 553 -22.67 13.40 0.30
CA ILE A 553 -22.27 13.74 1.67
C ILE A 553 -20.74 13.80 1.77
N GLN A 554 -20.02 12.80 1.26
CA GLN A 554 -18.55 12.77 1.32
C GLN A 554 -17.92 13.99 0.64
N GLN A 555 -18.40 14.35 -0.55
CA GLN A 555 -17.90 15.52 -1.28
C GLN A 555 -18.27 16.85 -0.59
N GLN A 556 -19.45 16.95 0.02
CA GLN A 556 -19.83 18.14 0.77
C GLN A 556 -18.94 18.33 2.00
N LEU A 557 -18.66 17.27 2.74
CA LEU A 557 -17.74 17.30 3.89
C LEU A 557 -16.32 17.71 3.48
N GLU A 558 -15.83 17.23 2.32
CA GLU A 558 -14.54 17.63 1.76
C GLU A 558 -14.54 19.10 1.31
N GLN A 559 -15.60 19.56 0.63
CA GLN A 559 -15.76 20.95 0.18
C GLN A 559 -15.82 21.94 1.35
N MET A 560 -16.38 21.54 2.49
CA MET A 560 -16.44 22.37 3.70
C MET A 560 -15.05 22.78 4.21
N VAL A 561 -14.00 21.99 3.96
CA VAL A 561 -12.62 22.29 4.37
C VAL A 561 -12.07 23.52 3.62
N SER A 562 -12.44 23.63 2.34
CA SER A 562 -11.98 24.70 1.44
C SER A 562 -12.94 25.91 1.35
N ALA A 563 -14.21 25.74 1.71
CA ALA A 563 -15.26 26.74 1.58
C ALA A 563 -15.10 27.98 2.49
N SER A 564 -15.76 29.08 2.09
CA SER A 564 -15.96 30.22 2.99
C SER A 564 -16.91 29.88 4.14
N GLU A 565 -16.92 30.66 5.23
CA GLU A 565 -17.80 30.39 6.39
C GLU A 565 -19.29 30.29 6.01
N ALA A 566 -19.77 31.19 5.14
CA ALA A 566 -21.17 31.17 4.69
C ALA A 566 -21.50 29.96 3.82
N GLU A 567 -20.61 29.58 2.88
CA GLU A 567 -20.79 28.39 2.05
C GLU A 567 -20.68 27.11 2.87
N SER A 568 -19.78 27.08 3.86
CA SER A 568 -19.57 25.94 4.74
C SER A 568 -20.83 25.60 5.56
N GLU A 569 -21.55 26.61 6.07
CA GLU A 569 -22.83 26.36 6.77
C GLU A 569 -23.91 25.81 5.82
N VAL A 570 -24.00 26.28 4.58
CA VAL A 570 -24.94 25.73 3.59
C VAL A 570 -24.62 24.27 3.24
N LEU A 571 -23.33 23.96 3.05
CA LEU A 571 -22.86 22.59 2.78
C LEU A 571 -23.14 21.67 3.97
N LYS A 572 -22.90 22.16 5.19
CA LYS A 572 -23.13 21.45 6.44
C LYS A 572 -24.61 21.11 6.65
N ASP A 573 -25.51 22.07 6.46
CA ASP A 573 -26.96 21.85 6.59
C ASP A 573 -27.46 20.81 5.58
N ARG A 574 -26.99 20.88 4.32
CA ARG A 574 -27.35 19.89 3.29
C ARG A 574 -26.80 18.50 3.62
N ALA A 575 -25.53 18.40 4.03
CA ALA A 575 -24.90 17.15 4.41
C ALA A 575 -25.55 16.53 5.66
N LEU A 576 -25.95 17.35 6.63
CA LEU A 576 -26.69 16.92 7.81
C LEU A 576 -28.07 16.35 7.41
N ASN A 577 -28.84 17.08 6.60
CA ASN A 577 -30.17 16.63 6.17
C ASN A 577 -30.11 15.30 5.41
N LEU A 578 -29.18 15.15 4.45
CA LEU A 578 -28.97 13.89 3.74
C LEU A 578 -28.51 12.77 4.68
N SER A 579 -27.65 13.08 5.66
CA SER A 579 -27.20 12.11 6.67
C SER A 579 -28.36 11.57 7.49
N LEU A 580 -29.31 12.42 7.88
CA LEU A 580 -30.51 12.03 8.63
C LEU A 580 -31.51 11.26 7.76
N GLU A 581 -31.75 11.70 6.52
CA GLU A 581 -32.67 11.07 5.57
C GLU A 581 -32.25 9.63 5.24
N TYR A 582 -30.97 9.42 4.94
CA TYR A 582 -30.44 8.11 4.55
C TYR A 582 -29.92 7.28 5.72
N ASN A 583 -30.07 7.79 6.95
CA ASN A 583 -29.58 7.18 8.18
C ASN A 583 -28.09 6.88 8.11
N PHE A 584 -27.25 7.84 7.73
CA PHE A 584 -25.80 7.70 7.77
C PHE A 584 -25.23 8.31 9.06
N VAL A 585 -24.36 7.57 9.74
CA VAL A 585 -23.47 8.12 10.79
C VAL A 585 -22.28 8.79 10.12
N THR A 586 -22.23 10.11 10.22
CA THR A 586 -21.23 10.99 9.59
C THR A 586 -20.59 11.90 10.65
N PRO A 587 -19.64 12.78 10.32
CA PRO A 587 -19.11 13.73 11.31
C PRO A 587 -20.18 14.68 11.88
N LEU A 588 -21.35 14.78 11.25
CA LEU A 588 -22.46 15.67 11.63
C LEU A 588 -23.58 14.96 12.39
N THR A 589 -23.61 13.62 12.37
CA THR A 589 -24.65 12.80 13.01
C THR A 589 -24.03 11.79 13.98
N SER A 590 -24.83 11.24 14.87
CA SER A 590 -24.40 10.19 15.79
C SER A 590 -25.56 9.25 16.08
N MET A 591 -25.23 8.00 16.43
CA MET A 591 -26.22 6.96 16.69
C MET A 591 -26.36 6.73 18.19
N VAL A 592 -27.60 6.74 18.68
CA VAL A 592 -27.91 6.46 20.08
C VAL A 592 -28.79 5.24 20.18
N VAL A 593 -28.37 4.29 21.01
CA VAL A 593 -29.14 3.10 21.38
C VAL A 593 -29.46 3.22 22.86
N THR A 594 -30.73 3.14 23.22
CA THR A 594 -31.18 3.22 24.63
C THR A 594 -31.89 1.94 25.01
N LYS A 595 -31.34 1.23 26.00
CA LYS A 595 -32.03 0.14 26.70
C LYS A 595 -32.58 0.70 28.02
N PRO A 596 -33.90 0.65 28.28
CA PRO A 596 -34.42 0.96 29.60
C PRO A 596 -33.99 -0.16 30.60
N GLU A 597 -33.32 0.26 31.68
CA GLU A 597 -32.84 -0.51 32.86
C GLU A 597 -31.45 -1.21 32.82
N GLY A 598 -30.60 -0.86 33.80
CA GLY A 598 -29.47 -1.66 34.33
C GLY A 598 -28.10 -0.95 34.36
N GLN A 599 -27.59 -0.68 35.58
CA GLN A 599 -26.42 0.15 35.97
C GLN A 599 -25.08 -0.02 35.21
N GLU A 600 -24.41 1.15 35.04
CA GLU A 600 -22.98 1.52 34.82
C GLU A 600 -22.19 0.81 33.68
N GLN A 601 -21.41 1.44 32.78
CA GLN A 601 -20.76 2.76 32.64
C GLN A 601 -20.50 3.11 31.13
N SER A 602 -20.03 4.34 30.90
CA SER A 602 -20.10 5.26 29.73
C SER A 602 -19.30 4.97 28.44
N GLN A 603 -19.85 5.29 27.23
CA GLN A 603 -19.16 5.93 26.05
C GLN A 603 -20.05 6.20 24.77
N VAL A 604 -19.69 7.16 23.88
CA VAL A 604 -20.50 7.69 22.72
C VAL A 604 -20.04 7.21 21.32
N ALA A 605 -20.97 6.84 20.43
CA ALA A 605 -20.71 6.54 19.02
C ALA A 605 -20.74 7.78 18.10
N GLU A 606 -19.55 8.28 17.76
CA GLU A 606 -19.36 9.37 16.80
C GLU A 606 -18.45 8.93 15.67
N LYS A 607 -18.61 9.49 14.47
CA LYS A 607 -17.53 9.40 13.48
C LYS A 607 -16.32 10.18 14.01
N PRO A 608 -15.17 9.54 14.24
CA PRO A 608 -13.97 10.22 14.70
C PRO A 608 -13.52 11.26 13.67
N VAL A 609 -13.03 12.42 14.15
CA VAL A 609 -12.31 13.38 13.32
C VAL A 609 -10.82 13.03 13.38
N GLU A 610 -10.06 13.22 12.31
CA GLU A 610 -8.64 12.82 12.27
C GLU A 610 -7.77 13.52 13.33
N ASP A 611 -8.21 14.65 13.89
CA ASP A 611 -7.53 15.42 14.94
C ASP A 611 -8.06 15.16 16.37
N GLY A 612 -8.80 14.07 16.61
CA GLY A 612 -9.28 13.71 17.95
C GLY A 612 -8.14 13.39 18.92
N GLU A 613 -8.03 14.16 20.01
CA GLU A 613 -7.00 14.04 21.05
C GLU A 613 -6.76 12.59 21.50
N CYS A 614 -5.50 12.14 21.38
CA CYS A 614 -5.03 10.93 22.03
C CYS A 614 -5.24 11.08 23.54
N GLY A 615 -5.97 10.13 24.14
CA GLY A 615 -6.38 10.15 25.54
C GLY A 615 -5.27 10.66 26.46
N THR A 616 -5.57 11.75 27.16
CA THR A 616 -4.72 12.35 28.17
C THR A 616 -4.18 11.29 29.13
N CYS A 617 -2.86 11.14 29.17
CA CYS A 617 -2.16 10.46 30.24
C CYS A 617 -2.47 11.17 31.56
N VAL A 618 -3.35 10.59 32.37
CA VAL A 618 -3.58 11.05 33.75
C VAL A 618 -2.30 10.76 34.53
N PRO A 619 -1.61 11.77 35.11
CA PRO A 619 -0.45 11.51 35.93
C PRO A 619 -0.89 10.81 37.21
N ALA A 620 -0.42 9.58 37.41
CA ALA A 620 -0.51 8.91 38.69
C ALA A 620 0.48 9.57 39.65
N SER A 621 -0.01 10.47 40.50
CA SER A 621 0.42 10.58 41.90
C SER A 621 -0.46 11.60 42.58
N TRP A 622 -1.02 11.22 43.73
CA TRP A 622 -1.21 12.05 44.93
C TRP A 622 -1.77 11.13 46.02
N ALA A 623 -0.91 10.75 46.97
CA ALA A 623 -1.31 10.47 48.35
C ALA A 623 -0.06 10.49 49.26
N ALA A 624 -0.05 11.50 50.15
CA ALA A 624 0.46 11.53 51.54
C ALA A 624 1.98 11.31 51.81
N GLU A 625 2.69 11.95 52.75
CA GLU A 625 2.39 12.91 53.83
C GLU A 625 3.73 13.43 54.48
N HIS A 626 3.73 14.67 55.01
CA HIS A 626 4.50 15.26 56.17
C HIS A 626 6.06 15.43 56.24
N LEU A 627 6.54 16.69 56.09
CA LEU A 627 7.49 17.57 56.89
C LEU A 627 8.86 17.07 57.45
N PRO A 628 9.85 17.95 57.87
CA PRO A 628 10.45 19.18 57.30
C PRO A 628 12.01 19.34 57.43
N GLY A 629 12.62 20.34 56.75
CA GLY A 629 13.97 20.92 57.03
C GLY A 629 15.13 20.43 56.11
N ILE A 630 16.20 21.15 55.71
CA ILE A 630 16.89 22.41 56.06
C ILE A 630 17.77 22.88 54.85
N LEU A 631 17.99 24.20 54.76
CA LEU A 631 18.97 25.04 54.00
C LEU A 631 20.17 24.43 53.22
N SER A 632 20.44 24.91 51.99
CA SER A 632 21.68 25.63 51.58
C SER A 632 21.79 25.93 50.06
N HIS A 633 22.25 27.15 49.74
CA HIS A 633 22.79 27.65 48.44
C HIS A 633 24.34 27.46 48.42
N PRO A 634 25.13 27.85 47.38
CA PRO A 634 24.99 27.86 45.90
C PRO A 634 26.27 27.37 45.13
N SER A 635 26.24 27.46 43.78
CA SER A 635 27.37 27.78 42.83
C SER A 635 28.15 26.69 42.04
N PRO A 636 28.80 27.04 40.88
CA PRO A 636 28.86 26.23 39.63
C PRO A 636 30.30 25.83 39.13
N MET A 637 30.42 25.45 37.83
CA MET A 637 31.59 25.02 36.99
C MET A 637 31.72 23.49 36.84
N SER A 638 32.16 22.83 35.75
CA SER A 638 32.99 23.14 34.58
C SER A 638 32.98 21.95 33.58
N GLN A 639 33.42 22.18 32.32
CA GLN A 639 33.72 21.18 31.27
C GLN A 639 34.82 20.16 31.64
N PRO A 640 35.02 19.10 30.82
CA PRO A 640 36.32 19.00 30.09
C PRO A 640 36.29 18.45 28.64
N ARG A 641 37.41 18.69 27.95
CA ARG A 641 37.85 18.28 26.58
C ARG A 641 38.37 16.84 26.49
N CYS A 642 38.53 16.31 25.25
CA CYS A 642 39.73 15.55 24.79
C CYS A 642 39.83 15.43 23.24
N HIS A 643 41.06 15.27 22.73
CA HIS A 643 41.55 15.32 21.33
C HIS A 643 42.24 13.98 20.88
N PRO A 644 42.67 13.82 19.60
CA PRO A 644 42.81 12.53 18.86
C PRO A 644 44.25 12.08 18.52
N CYS A 645 44.41 10.94 17.80
CA CYS A 645 45.67 10.47 17.17
C CYS A 645 45.48 9.83 15.77
N TYR A 646 46.46 10.08 14.87
CA TYR A 646 46.71 9.55 13.50
C TYR A 646 47.94 8.61 13.49
N PRO A 647 48.27 7.85 12.41
CA PRO A 647 49.33 8.24 11.42
C PRO A 647 49.11 7.72 9.96
N GLN A 648 49.35 8.47 8.86
CA GLN A 648 50.56 8.85 8.07
C GLN A 648 51.00 7.94 6.87
N THR A 649 51.37 8.63 5.78
CA THR A 649 51.62 8.31 4.35
C THR A 649 53.05 7.79 3.99
N PRO A 650 53.40 7.56 2.70
CA PRO A 650 54.20 8.59 1.97
C PRO A 650 53.94 8.77 0.44
N ARG A 651 54.52 9.87 -0.10
CA ARG A 651 54.45 10.49 -1.46
C ARG A 651 55.50 9.92 -2.46
N ILE A 652 55.46 10.27 -3.77
CA ILE A 652 56.33 11.26 -4.52
C ILE A 652 55.89 11.30 -6.03
N ALA A 653 55.48 12.45 -6.61
CA ALA A 653 56.13 13.36 -7.63
C ALA A 653 56.53 12.74 -9.00
N SER A 654 56.57 13.35 -10.21
CA SER A 654 56.21 14.64 -10.87
C SER A 654 56.43 14.49 -12.42
N SER A 655 55.84 15.38 -13.25
CA SER A 655 55.78 15.55 -14.74
C SER A 655 57.12 15.71 -15.55
N PRO A 656 57.24 16.13 -16.87
CA PRO A 656 56.33 16.35 -18.05
C PRO A 656 56.86 15.92 -19.48
N SER A 657 56.06 16.18 -20.56
CA SER A 657 56.42 16.44 -22.00
C SER A 657 56.92 15.25 -22.88
N THR A 658 56.77 15.11 -24.22
CA THR A 658 56.71 15.97 -25.43
C THR A 658 56.16 15.18 -26.65
N SER A 659 55.56 15.84 -27.65
CA SER A 659 55.27 15.30 -29.01
C SER A 659 56.52 15.29 -29.93
N PRO A 660 56.50 14.59 -31.08
CA PRO A 660 56.45 15.34 -32.36
C PRO A 660 55.64 14.66 -33.51
N ILE A 661 55.67 15.35 -34.66
CA ILE A 661 54.80 15.36 -35.85
C ILE A 661 55.39 14.53 -37.03
N PHE A 662 54.57 14.29 -38.09
CA PHE A 662 54.84 13.87 -39.50
C PHE A 662 54.61 12.37 -39.81
N ALA A 663 54.03 11.91 -40.93
CA ALA A 663 53.54 12.49 -42.18
C ALA A 663 52.51 11.52 -42.85
N LEU A 664 51.63 12.05 -43.71
CA LEU A 664 50.83 11.27 -44.68
C LEU A 664 51.70 10.83 -45.88
N PRO A 665 51.36 9.70 -46.53
CA PRO A 665 51.11 9.78 -47.97
C PRO A 665 49.85 9.04 -48.45
N LEU A 666 49.44 9.44 -49.65
CA LEU A 666 48.23 9.13 -50.40
C LEU A 666 48.26 7.78 -51.15
N LEU A 667 47.02 7.29 -51.39
CA LEU A 667 46.51 6.49 -52.52
C LEU A 667 46.85 4.99 -52.64
N SER A 668 45.82 4.15 -52.49
CA SER A 668 45.28 3.30 -53.57
C SER A 668 44.05 2.49 -53.11
N LEU A 669 42.95 2.61 -53.87
CA LEU A 669 41.94 1.55 -54.06
C LEU A 669 42.36 0.77 -55.33
N PRO A 670 41.93 -0.48 -55.60
CA PRO A 670 40.74 -1.17 -55.08
C PRO A 670 40.91 -2.68 -54.76
N GLN A 671 39.96 -3.28 -54.01
CA GLN A 671 39.34 -4.57 -54.36
C GLN A 671 38.11 -4.84 -53.49
N GLU A 672 37.07 -5.39 -54.12
CA GLU A 672 35.74 -5.69 -53.56
C GLU A 672 35.81 -6.53 -52.28
N LEU A 673 35.22 -6.01 -51.20
CA LEU A 673 34.86 -6.78 -50.01
C LEU A 673 33.40 -7.24 -50.16
N ALA A 674 33.22 -8.56 -50.26
CA ALA A 674 31.93 -9.19 -50.03
C ALA A 674 31.38 -8.73 -48.67
N LEU A 675 30.15 -8.21 -48.66
CA LEU A 675 29.41 -7.90 -47.44
C LEU A 675 29.14 -9.21 -46.69
N VAL A 676 29.98 -9.50 -45.70
CA VAL A 676 29.62 -10.43 -44.63
C VAL A 676 28.55 -9.73 -43.81
N VAL A 677 27.29 -10.14 -44.00
CA VAL A 677 26.21 -9.73 -43.09
C VAL A 677 26.55 -10.32 -41.72
N PRO A 678 26.77 -9.51 -40.66
CA PRO A 678 27.01 -10.05 -39.33
C PRO A 678 25.78 -10.86 -38.89
N ALA A 679 26.01 -12.02 -38.29
CA ALA A 679 24.94 -12.84 -37.73
C ALA A 679 24.11 -11.98 -36.76
N PRO A 680 22.77 -12.15 -36.72
CA PRO A 680 21.93 -11.38 -35.80
C PRO A 680 22.40 -11.57 -34.36
N ILE A 681 22.43 -10.49 -33.59
CA ILE A 681 22.83 -10.51 -32.18
C ILE A 681 21.80 -11.34 -31.40
N GLN A 682 22.26 -12.38 -30.71
CA GLN A 682 21.40 -13.32 -29.98
C GLN A 682 21.36 -13.02 -28.48
N ALA A 683 20.30 -13.46 -27.81
CA ALA A 683 20.24 -13.49 -26.35
C ALA A 683 21.27 -14.50 -25.81
N PRO A 684 21.93 -14.24 -24.68
CA PRO A 684 22.67 -15.29 -23.99
C PRO A 684 21.68 -16.25 -23.30
N PRO A 685 21.99 -17.54 -23.19
CA PRO A 685 21.14 -18.50 -22.47
C PRO A 685 20.91 -18.13 -21.00
N VAL A 686 21.97 -17.61 -20.36
CA VAL A 686 21.95 -17.08 -19.00
C VAL A 686 22.82 -15.83 -18.94
N LEU A 687 22.28 -14.75 -18.35
CA LEU A 687 23.00 -13.52 -18.06
C LEU A 687 23.13 -13.35 -16.55
N LEU A 688 24.37 -13.29 -16.05
CA LEU A 688 24.66 -13.05 -14.63
C LEU A 688 25.27 -11.65 -14.46
N THR A 689 24.89 -10.95 -13.40
CA THR A 689 25.52 -9.69 -12.99
C THR A 689 26.34 -9.95 -11.73
N LEU A 690 27.67 -9.88 -11.83
CA LEU A 690 28.56 -10.24 -10.73
C LEU A 690 28.52 -9.16 -9.63
N PRO A 691 28.63 -9.55 -8.35
CA PRO A 691 28.65 -8.62 -7.23
C PRO A 691 29.99 -7.85 -7.19
N GLY A 692 29.95 -6.53 -6.96
CA GLY A 692 31.16 -5.70 -6.79
C GLY A 692 31.11 -4.36 -7.53
N PRO A 693 32.15 -3.50 -7.36
CA PRO A 693 32.15 -2.11 -7.86
C PRO A 693 32.13 -1.95 -9.39
N SER A 694 32.45 -3.01 -10.15
CA SER A 694 32.39 -2.99 -11.62
C SER A 694 31.07 -3.47 -12.21
N MET A 695 30.22 -4.18 -11.43
CA MET A 695 28.96 -4.80 -11.89
C MET A 695 29.11 -5.53 -13.25
N ASP A 696 30.23 -6.25 -13.42
CA ASP A 696 30.55 -6.92 -14.68
C ASP A 696 29.48 -7.97 -15.04
N ARG A 697 29.14 -8.03 -16.33
CA ARG A 697 28.11 -8.94 -16.87
C ARG A 697 28.76 -10.18 -17.44
N LEU A 698 28.28 -11.36 -17.06
CA LEU A 698 28.71 -12.65 -17.57
C LEU A 698 27.63 -13.27 -18.45
N CYS A 699 27.97 -13.59 -19.69
CA CYS A 699 27.14 -14.36 -20.61
C CYS A 699 27.58 -15.83 -20.53
N VAL A 700 26.74 -16.68 -19.96
CA VAL A 700 27.10 -18.07 -19.68
C VAL A 700 26.52 -18.98 -20.76
N ASN A 701 27.42 -19.68 -21.45
CA ASN A 701 27.07 -20.66 -22.48
C ASN A 701 27.22 -22.07 -21.92
N ILE A 702 26.13 -22.84 -21.85
CA ILE A 702 26.14 -24.21 -21.32
C ILE A 702 26.40 -25.18 -22.47
N LYS A 703 27.54 -25.91 -22.44
CA LYS A 703 27.91 -26.88 -23.50
C LYS A 703 27.59 -28.33 -23.16
N HIS A 704 27.55 -28.66 -21.88
CA HIS A 704 27.24 -30.00 -21.39
C HIS A 704 26.11 -29.96 -20.35
N SER A 705 25.10 -30.82 -20.50
CA SER A 705 23.94 -30.91 -19.59
C SER A 705 23.85 -32.31 -19.00
N GLN A 706 23.79 -32.40 -17.66
CA GLN A 706 23.30 -33.60 -16.95
C GLN A 706 21.84 -33.34 -16.56
N GLU A 707 20.93 -34.27 -16.87
CA GLU A 707 19.49 -34.04 -16.72
C GLU A 707 18.94 -34.62 -15.40
N PRO A 708 18.19 -33.86 -14.57
CA PRO A 708 18.00 -32.39 -14.51
C PRO A 708 19.15 -31.64 -13.80
N MET A 709 19.37 -30.36 -14.17
CA MET A 709 20.45 -29.53 -13.62
C MET A 709 19.97 -28.74 -12.39
N ASN A 710 20.78 -28.71 -11.31
CA ASN A 710 20.62 -27.76 -10.21
C ASN A 710 21.30 -26.43 -10.57
N LEU A 711 20.49 -25.46 -11.01
CA LEU A 711 20.98 -24.18 -11.51
C LEU A 711 21.40 -23.26 -10.37
N LEU A 712 20.60 -23.20 -9.30
CA LEU A 712 20.77 -22.27 -8.19
C LEU A 712 20.12 -22.83 -6.92
N SER A 713 20.80 -22.76 -5.79
CA SER A 713 20.21 -23.02 -4.47
C SER A 713 20.74 -22.03 -3.45
N ASP A 714 19.84 -21.25 -2.85
CA ASP A 714 20.11 -20.35 -1.73
C ASP A 714 19.30 -20.83 -0.52
N PRO A 715 19.92 -21.56 0.41
CA PRO A 715 19.23 -22.14 1.55
C PRO A 715 18.74 -21.07 2.55
N ASP A 716 19.41 -19.92 2.66
CA ASP A 716 19.05 -18.86 3.60
C ASP A 716 17.82 -18.08 3.12
N GLN A 717 17.74 -17.83 1.81
CA GLN A 717 16.53 -17.26 1.20
C GLN A 717 15.42 -18.30 0.96
N GLY A 718 15.75 -19.59 1.08
CA GLY A 718 14.86 -20.71 0.82
C GLY A 718 14.46 -20.82 -0.64
N ILE A 719 15.40 -20.60 -1.56
CA ILE A 719 15.19 -20.59 -3.02
C ILE A 719 15.95 -21.76 -3.65
N GLU A 720 15.30 -22.46 -4.58
CA GLU A 720 15.91 -23.53 -5.38
C GLU A 720 15.42 -23.43 -6.83
N VAL A 721 16.33 -23.44 -7.79
CA VAL A 721 16.05 -23.37 -9.23
C VAL A 721 16.68 -24.56 -9.92
N THR A 722 15.84 -25.34 -10.59
CA THR A 722 16.26 -26.48 -11.41
C THR A 722 15.75 -26.30 -12.83
N GLY A 723 16.39 -26.95 -13.80
CA GLY A 723 15.94 -26.87 -15.18
C GLY A 723 16.56 -27.91 -16.09
N GLN A 724 15.98 -28.04 -17.28
CA GLN A 724 16.51 -28.88 -18.36
C GLN A 724 16.89 -28.01 -19.55
N TYR A 725 18.16 -28.02 -19.90
CA TYR A 725 18.72 -27.18 -20.94
C TYR A 725 18.83 -27.92 -22.28
N ASN A 726 18.44 -27.27 -23.37
CA ASN A 726 18.61 -27.78 -24.73
C ASN A 726 19.80 -27.08 -25.40
N THR A 727 20.89 -27.83 -25.62
CA THR A 727 22.14 -27.33 -26.20
C THR A 727 22.00 -26.96 -27.68
N GLU A 728 21.12 -27.61 -28.44
CA GLU A 728 20.89 -27.31 -29.87
C GLU A 728 20.15 -25.98 -30.05
N LYS A 729 19.19 -25.69 -29.17
CA LYS A 729 18.35 -24.48 -29.23
C LYS A 729 18.86 -23.33 -28.36
N ALA A 730 19.91 -23.56 -27.57
CA ALA A 730 20.48 -22.60 -26.64
C ALA A 730 19.46 -21.99 -25.64
N CYS A 731 18.49 -22.79 -25.19
CA CYS A 731 17.40 -22.37 -24.31
C CYS A 731 16.94 -23.48 -23.37
N PHE A 732 16.21 -23.15 -22.30
CA PHE A 732 15.63 -24.15 -21.39
C PHE A 732 14.33 -24.74 -21.93
N HIS A 733 14.17 -26.05 -21.80
CA HIS A 733 12.92 -26.76 -22.10
C HIS A 733 11.89 -26.63 -20.97
N TRP A 734 12.35 -26.62 -19.72
CA TRP A 734 11.56 -26.23 -18.56
C TRP A 734 12.47 -25.69 -17.46
N ILE A 735 11.91 -24.84 -16.60
CA ILE A 735 12.56 -24.31 -15.41
C ILE A 735 11.58 -24.44 -14.24
N GLU A 736 12.06 -24.94 -13.11
CA GLU A 736 11.29 -25.00 -11.87
C GLU A 736 11.95 -24.14 -10.79
N VAL A 737 11.18 -23.21 -10.24
CA VAL A 737 11.59 -22.33 -9.13
C VAL A 737 10.79 -22.71 -7.90
N THR A 738 11.47 -23.12 -6.83
CA THR A 738 10.87 -23.49 -5.55
C THR A 738 11.25 -22.49 -4.47
N PHE A 739 10.25 -21.91 -3.82
CA PHE A 739 10.37 -21.14 -2.59
C PHE A 739 9.92 -22.00 -1.41
N LYS A 740 10.72 -22.03 -0.35
CA LYS A 740 10.37 -22.72 0.90
C LYS A 740 9.44 -21.87 1.77
N ASN A 741 9.66 -20.55 1.80
CA ASN A 741 8.89 -19.58 2.59
C ASN A 741 8.56 -18.34 1.73
N PRO A 742 7.32 -18.17 1.24
CA PRO A 742 6.19 -19.10 1.35
C PRO A 742 6.41 -20.38 0.52
N GLN A 743 5.73 -21.47 0.86
CA GLN A 743 5.89 -22.76 0.17
C GLN A 743 5.22 -22.73 -1.21
N VAL A 744 5.98 -22.35 -2.23
CA VAL A 744 5.52 -22.14 -3.60
C VAL A 744 6.46 -22.83 -4.57
N ARG A 745 5.90 -23.52 -5.56
CA ARG A 745 6.67 -24.07 -6.68
C ARG A 745 6.11 -23.53 -7.99
N VAL A 746 6.98 -23.02 -8.84
CA VAL A 746 6.65 -22.47 -10.15
C VAL A 746 7.35 -23.32 -11.19
N HIS A 747 6.60 -24.13 -11.92
CA HIS A 747 7.09 -24.94 -13.01
C HIS A 747 6.73 -24.29 -14.34
N ALA A 748 7.72 -23.83 -15.09
CA ALA A 748 7.55 -23.14 -16.36
C ALA A 748 8.01 -24.04 -17.52
N SER A 749 7.17 -24.15 -18.55
CA SER A 749 7.46 -24.77 -19.86
C SER A 749 7.16 -23.75 -20.97
N PRO A 750 7.64 -23.92 -22.22
CA PRO A 750 7.30 -23.01 -23.33
C PRO A 750 5.80 -22.84 -23.59
N GLU A 751 4.97 -23.81 -23.18
CA GLU A 751 3.53 -23.79 -23.45
C GLU A 751 2.73 -23.12 -22.33
N HIS A 752 3.14 -23.28 -21.06
CA HIS A 752 2.42 -22.76 -19.91
C HIS A 752 3.29 -22.72 -18.65
N VAL A 753 2.82 -21.95 -17.66
CA VAL A 753 3.38 -21.85 -16.30
C VAL A 753 2.42 -22.51 -15.32
N VAL A 754 2.89 -23.47 -14.53
CA VAL A 754 2.14 -24.08 -13.43
C VAL A 754 2.67 -23.56 -12.11
N VAL A 755 1.80 -22.96 -11.32
CA VAL A 755 2.08 -22.49 -9.97
C VAL A 755 1.41 -23.43 -8.98
N THR A 756 2.21 -24.15 -8.20
CA THR A 756 1.78 -25.02 -7.12
C THR A 756 1.90 -24.30 -5.77
N ARG A 757 0.78 -24.16 -5.06
CA ARG A 757 0.69 -23.55 -3.73
C ARG A 757 -0.12 -24.45 -2.82
N ASN A 758 0.42 -24.83 -1.66
CA ASN A 758 -0.30 -25.69 -0.69
C ASN A 758 -0.96 -26.92 -1.35
N ARG A 759 -0.26 -27.56 -2.30
CA ARG A 759 -0.72 -28.72 -3.11
C ARG A 759 -1.84 -28.45 -4.14
N ARG A 760 -2.24 -27.20 -4.36
CA ARG A 760 -3.12 -26.80 -5.47
C ARG A 760 -2.28 -26.30 -6.64
N ASN A 761 -2.61 -26.75 -7.86
CA ASN A 761 -1.93 -26.34 -9.09
C ASN A 761 -2.81 -25.34 -9.86
N SER A 762 -2.24 -24.21 -10.24
CA SER A 762 -2.87 -23.24 -11.15
C SER A 762 -2.02 -23.13 -12.41
N ALA A 763 -2.60 -23.33 -13.59
CA ALA A 763 -1.91 -23.23 -14.86
C ALA A 763 -2.27 -21.92 -15.57
N TYR A 764 -1.26 -21.23 -16.09
CA TYR A 764 -1.37 -19.95 -16.79
C TYR A 764 -0.72 -20.07 -18.15
N LYS A 765 -1.32 -19.48 -19.19
CA LYS A 765 -0.65 -19.41 -20.50
C LYS A 765 0.29 -18.21 -20.53
N TRP A 766 1.38 -18.33 -21.28
CA TRP A 766 2.26 -17.17 -21.51
C TRP A 766 1.51 -16.02 -22.16
N LYS A 767 1.94 -14.79 -21.85
CA LYS A 767 1.35 -13.53 -22.34
C LYS A 767 -0.07 -13.25 -21.83
N GLU A 768 -0.59 -14.07 -20.92
CA GLU A 768 -1.70 -13.68 -20.04
C GLU A 768 -1.16 -12.89 -18.84
N THR A 769 -1.98 -11.99 -18.28
CA THR A 769 -1.59 -11.26 -17.08
C THR A 769 -1.73 -12.16 -15.85
N LEU A 770 -0.61 -12.43 -15.18
CA LEU A 770 -0.60 -12.99 -13.83
C LEU A 770 -0.15 -11.88 -12.90
N TYR A 771 -0.89 -11.62 -11.84
CA TYR A 771 -0.43 -10.81 -10.73
C TYR A 771 -0.79 -11.58 -9.47
N SER A 772 0.17 -11.76 -8.57
CA SER A 772 -0.10 -12.43 -7.31
C SER A 772 0.92 -12.03 -6.26
N VAL A 773 0.47 -11.53 -5.13
CA VAL A 773 1.34 -11.14 -4.01
C VAL A 773 1.07 -12.08 -2.84
N LEU A 774 2.13 -12.72 -2.36
CA LEU A 774 2.15 -13.54 -1.16
C LEU A 774 3.11 -12.89 -0.15
N PRO A 775 2.96 -13.15 1.17
CA PRO A 775 3.92 -12.69 2.16
C PRO A 775 5.36 -13.11 1.77
N GLY A 776 6.20 -12.13 1.43
CA GLY A 776 7.59 -12.35 1.02
C GLY A 776 7.82 -12.87 -0.42
N LEU A 777 6.78 -12.95 -1.26
CA LEU A 777 6.92 -13.32 -2.68
C LEU A 777 5.83 -12.69 -3.56
N LYS A 778 6.22 -11.84 -4.50
CA LYS A 778 5.39 -11.28 -5.57
C LYS A 778 5.68 -11.99 -6.89
N MET A 779 4.63 -12.37 -7.60
CA MET A 779 4.67 -13.01 -8.90
C MET A 779 3.92 -12.16 -9.91
N THR A 780 4.56 -11.77 -11.01
CA THR A 780 3.91 -11.00 -12.07
C THR A 780 4.29 -11.52 -13.44
N MET A 781 3.32 -11.84 -14.29
CA MET A 781 3.50 -12.12 -15.71
C MET A 781 2.77 -11.05 -16.52
N ASN A 782 3.46 -10.48 -17.50
CA ASN A 782 2.90 -9.45 -18.37
C ASN A 782 2.57 -10.02 -19.76
N GLU A 783 1.94 -9.18 -20.60
CA GLU A 783 1.59 -9.51 -21.99
C GLU A 783 2.82 -9.75 -22.89
N THR A 784 4.02 -9.38 -22.45
CA THR A 784 5.26 -9.66 -23.18
C THR A 784 5.83 -11.05 -22.90
N GLY A 785 5.18 -11.84 -22.03
CA GLY A 785 5.61 -13.19 -21.68
C GLY A 785 6.76 -13.24 -20.67
N LEU A 786 7.04 -12.14 -19.96
CA LEU A 786 8.02 -12.07 -18.89
C LEU A 786 7.32 -12.36 -17.54
N LEU A 787 7.64 -13.49 -16.93
CA LEU A 787 7.23 -13.85 -15.57
C LEU A 787 8.33 -13.42 -14.59
N MET A 788 7.99 -12.64 -13.57
CA MET A 788 8.90 -12.19 -12.52
C MET A 788 8.46 -12.74 -11.17
N LEU A 789 9.41 -13.25 -10.39
CA LEU A 789 9.26 -13.78 -9.04
C LEU A 789 10.20 -12.96 -8.13
N SER A 790 9.66 -12.02 -7.37
CA SER A 790 10.42 -11.00 -6.61
C SER A 790 10.01 -10.98 -5.13
N GLY A 791 10.92 -10.64 -4.20
CA GLY A 791 10.61 -10.44 -2.78
C GLY A 791 11.38 -9.25 -2.19
N PRO A 792 10.96 -8.67 -1.05
CA PRO A 792 11.52 -7.42 -0.50
C PRO A 792 13.03 -7.46 -0.25
N ASP A 793 13.56 -8.62 0.14
CA ASP A 793 14.98 -8.88 0.42
C ASP A 793 15.45 -10.18 -0.25
N LYS A 794 14.93 -10.47 -1.45
CA LYS A 794 15.25 -11.70 -2.18
C LYS A 794 15.79 -11.38 -3.56
N VAL A 795 16.54 -12.31 -4.14
CA VAL A 795 16.89 -12.25 -5.56
C VAL A 795 15.60 -12.30 -6.40
N THR A 796 15.52 -11.46 -7.43
CA THR A 796 14.40 -11.51 -8.37
C THR A 796 14.72 -12.51 -9.49
N ILE A 797 13.90 -13.56 -9.59
CA ILE A 797 14.01 -14.59 -10.63
C ILE A 797 12.97 -14.29 -11.70
N SER A 798 13.41 -14.09 -12.94
CA SER A 798 12.53 -13.85 -14.07
C SER A 798 12.69 -14.93 -15.14
N LEU A 799 11.57 -15.37 -15.71
CA LEU A 799 11.49 -16.37 -16.77
C LEU A 799 10.83 -15.73 -18.00
N LEU A 800 11.47 -15.84 -19.16
CA LEU A 800 10.95 -15.31 -20.41
C LEU A 800 10.70 -16.43 -21.40
N SER A 801 9.51 -16.45 -21.99
CA SER A 801 9.19 -17.33 -23.12
C SER A 801 9.60 -16.69 -24.44
N LEU A 802 10.36 -17.42 -25.26
CA LEU A 802 10.79 -16.99 -26.59
C LEU A 802 9.84 -17.52 -27.68
N ASP A 803 9.42 -16.64 -28.59
CA ASP A 803 8.74 -17.04 -29.83
C ASP A 803 9.78 -17.50 -30.90
N ASP A 804 9.30 -18.19 -31.94
CA ASP A 804 10.09 -18.80 -33.03
C ASP A 804 11.25 -17.91 -33.55
N PRO A 805 12.43 -18.49 -33.90
CA PRO A 805 12.67 -19.90 -34.22
C PRO A 805 13.16 -20.77 -33.03
N GLY A 806 13.01 -20.31 -31.78
CA GLY A 806 13.61 -20.93 -30.61
C GLY A 806 12.67 -21.17 -29.43
N LYS A 807 11.45 -21.71 -29.66
CA LYS A 807 10.48 -22.06 -28.59
C LYS A 807 11.19 -22.66 -27.36
N GLY A 808 11.30 -21.87 -26.29
CA GLY A 808 12.19 -22.14 -25.17
C GLY A 808 12.08 -21.05 -24.10
N LEU A 809 12.74 -21.28 -22.97
CA LEU A 809 12.75 -20.36 -21.84
C LEU A 809 14.15 -19.78 -21.62
N LEU A 810 14.20 -18.50 -21.23
CA LEU A 810 15.39 -17.86 -20.68
C LEU A 810 15.23 -17.66 -19.17
N LEU A 811 16.33 -17.87 -18.43
CA LEU A 811 16.45 -17.56 -17.01
C LEU A 811 17.18 -16.22 -16.85
N LEU A 812 16.54 -15.28 -16.18
CA LEU A 812 17.05 -13.93 -15.96
C LEU A 812 17.07 -13.66 -14.44
N LEU A 813 18.23 -13.28 -13.91
CA LEU A 813 18.41 -12.96 -12.49
C LEU A 813 18.62 -11.46 -12.31
N ARG A 814 17.98 -10.86 -11.30
CA ARG A 814 18.15 -9.46 -10.88
C ARG A 814 18.26 -9.36 -9.37
N ASP A 815 18.69 -8.21 -8.86
CA ASP A 815 18.90 -7.97 -7.42
C ASP A 815 19.82 -9.05 -6.82
N THR A 816 20.87 -9.39 -7.58
CA THR A 816 21.78 -10.49 -7.26
C THR A 816 22.69 -10.18 -6.07
N ASP A 817 22.74 -8.92 -5.64
CA ASP A 817 23.34 -8.47 -4.39
C ASP A 817 22.59 -8.96 -3.14
N HIS A 818 21.33 -9.40 -3.28
CA HIS A 818 20.59 -10.00 -2.18
C HIS A 818 21.03 -11.44 -1.87
N PHE A 819 21.72 -12.13 -2.78
CA PHE A 819 22.15 -13.52 -2.55
C PHE A 819 22.90 -13.68 -1.25
N SER A 820 22.62 -14.78 -0.53
CA SER A 820 23.32 -15.06 0.70
C SER A 820 24.75 -15.56 0.43
N SER A 821 25.60 -15.53 1.47
CA SER A 821 26.94 -16.13 1.42
C SER A 821 26.93 -17.66 1.28
N HIS A 822 25.77 -18.31 1.25
CA HIS A 822 25.61 -19.76 1.09
C HIS A 822 24.98 -20.16 -0.25
N VAL A 823 24.76 -19.20 -1.16
CA VAL A 823 24.26 -19.52 -2.51
C VAL A 823 25.23 -20.46 -3.23
N ASN A 824 24.68 -21.52 -3.82
CA ASN A 824 25.42 -22.56 -4.53
C ASN A 824 24.64 -23.04 -5.77
N GLY A 825 25.17 -24.06 -6.46
CA GLY A 825 24.65 -24.55 -7.74
C GLY A 825 25.49 -24.08 -8.92
N ILE A 826 25.12 -24.52 -10.13
CA ILE A 826 25.90 -24.28 -11.35
C ILE A 826 26.08 -22.79 -11.65
N LEU A 827 25.06 -21.98 -11.39
CA LEU A 827 25.09 -20.53 -11.54
C LEU A 827 25.43 -19.84 -10.20
N GLY A 828 25.02 -20.42 -9.08
CA GLY A 828 25.26 -19.86 -7.74
C GLY A 828 26.75 -19.70 -7.39
N GLN A 829 27.63 -20.56 -7.90
CA GLN A 829 29.07 -20.46 -7.68
C GLN A 829 29.67 -19.10 -8.13
N PHE A 830 29.09 -18.44 -9.12
CA PHE A 830 29.55 -17.14 -9.62
C PHE A 830 29.21 -15.96 -8.69
N TYR A 831 28.55 -16.22 -7.58
CA TYR A 831 28.26 -15.24 -6.53
C TYR A 831 29.11 -15.48 -5.27
N GLN A 832 30.06 -16.41 -5.32
CA GLN A 832 30.99 -16.75 -4.24
C GLN A 832 32.44 -16.64 -4.72
N ASP A 833 33.26 -15.85 -4.02
CA ASP A 833 34.72 -15.77 -4.21
C ASP A 833 35.17 -15.69 -5.68
N VAL A 834 34.64 -14.70 -6.40
CA VAL A 834 34.96 -14.46 -7.82
C VAL A 834 36.07 -13.43 -7.97
N LEU A 835 37.14 -13.81 -8.66
CA LEU A 835 38.31 -12.96 -8.90
C LEU A 835 38.68 -12.94 -10.38
N TRP A 836 38.78 -11.75 -10.95
CA TRP A 836 39.40 -11.57 -12.27
C TRP A 836 40.92 -11.59 -12.13
N GLU A 837 41.60 -12.36 -12.97
CA GLU A 837 43.05 -12.23 -13.07
C GLU A 837 43.44 -10.91 -13.73
N THR A 838 44.52 -10.30 -13.25
CA THR A 838 45.14 -9.13 -13.88
C THR A 838 45.56 -9.47 -15.32
N PRO A 839 45.20 -8.64 -16.33
CA PRO A 839 45.51 -8.93 -17.72
C PRO A 839 47.01 -9.13 -17.93
N GLN A 840 47.41 -10.31 -18.41
CA GLN A 840 48.78 -10.59 -18.84
C GLN A 840 48.84 -10.55 -20.38
N GLY A 841 48.71 -9.35 -20.96
CA GLY A 841 48.79 -9.17 -22.42
C GLY A 841 48.05 -7.92 -22.94
N ALA A 842 48.20 -7.64 -24.24
CA ALA A 842 47.62 -6.48 -24.92
C ALA A 842 46.20 -6.73 -25.51
N ASP A 843 45.58 -7.89 -25.24
CA ASP A 843 44.24 -8.23 -25.73
C ASP A 843 43.20 -7.96 -24.64
N ASP A 844 42.63 -6.74 -24.66
CA ASP A 844 41.60 -6.29 -23.72
C ASP A 844 40.27 -7.07 -23.82
N ASN A 845 40.12 -7.95 -24.82
CA ASN A 845 38.90 -8.75 -25.04
C ASN A 845 38.98 -10.17 -24.47
N LYS A 846 40.07 -10.53 -23.78
CA LYS A 846 40.24 -11.84 -23.11
C LYS A 846 40.67 -11.69 -21.67
N ARG A 847 40.02 -12.42 -20.76
CA ARG A 847 40.36 -12.47 -19.33
C ARG A 847 40.19 -13.88 -18.77
N ILE A 848 40.81 -14.14 -17.62
CA ILE A 848 40.59 -15.36 -16.85
C ILE A 848 39.77 -14.99 -15.61
N LEU A 849 38.65 -15.68 -15.44
CA LEU A 849 37.76 -15.57 -14.28
C LEU A 849 38.01 -16.76 -13.36
N LYS A 850 38.44 -16.51 -12.13
CA LYS A 850 38.59 -17.53 -11.09
C LYS A 850 37.33 -17.58 -10.24
N VAL A 851 36.71 -18.76 -10.18
CA VAL A 851 35.49 -19.01 -9.39
C VAL A 851 35.70 -20.27 -8.58
N GLN A 852 35.67 -20.16 -7.25
CA GLN A 852 35.86 -21.29 -6.32
C GLN A 852 37.09 -22.17 -6.65
N GLY A 853 38.19 -21.55 -7.09
CA GLY A 853 39.45 -22.24 -7.42
C GLY A 853 39.51 -22.89 -8.82
N LYS A 854 38.49 -22.67 -9.68
CA LYS A 854 38.48 -23.08 -11.09
C LYS A 854 38.65 -21.87 -12.01
N ASP A 855 39.44 -22.05 -13.06
CA ASP A 855 39.74 -21.01 -14.04
C ASP A 855 38.80 -21.11 -15.25
N TYR A 856 38.15 -20.00 -15.57
CA TYR A 856 37.25 -19.86 -16.71
C TYR A 856 37.83 -18.85 -17.70
N SER A 857 37.99 -19.25 -18.96
CA SER A 857 38.35 -18.32 -20.02
C SER A 857 37.13 -17.48 -20.40
N ALA A 858 37.27 -16.15 -20.32
CA ALA A 858 36.22 -15.20 -20.61
C ALA A 858 36.59 -14.35 -21.83
N THR A 859 35.67 -14.24 -22.78
CA THR A 859 35.85 -13.43 -24.01
C THR A 859 34.76 -12.37 -24.11
N ARG A 860 35.09 -11.15 -24.55
CA ARG A 860 34.08 -10.10 -24.64
C ARG A 860 33.19 -10.28 -25.87
N GLU A 861 31.87 -10.34 -25.68
CA GLU A 861 30.87 -10.48 -26.74
C GLU A 861 29.76 -9.42 -26.62
N LEU A 862 29.05 -9.18 -27.72
CA LEU A 862 27.83 -8.36 -27.77
C LEU A 862 26.60 -9.28 -27.80
N LYS A 863 25.63 -9.07 -26.90
CA LYS A 863 24.43 -9.90 -26.74
C LYS A 863 23.19 -9.04 -26.45
N LEU A 864 22.00 -9.64 -26.55
CA LEU A 864 20.75 -8.98 -26.16
C LEU A 864 20.37 -9.30 -24.71
N ASP A 865 20.08 -8.26 -23.94
CA ASP A 865 19.59 -8.29 -22.56
C ASP A 865 18.07 -8.12 -22.55
N TYR A 866 17.38 -9.15 -22.06
CA TYR A 866 15.93 -9.16 -21.93
C TYR A 866 15.47 -9.03 -20.49
N GLN A 867 16.33 -8.59 -19.56
CA GLN A 867 15.93 -8.39 -18.18
C GLN A 867 14.65 -7.56 -18.13
N GLU A 868 14.58 -6.39 -18.79
CA GLU A 868 13.38 -5.51 -18.86
C GLU A 868 12.26 -5.98 -19.80
N GLY A 869 12.40 -7.16 -20.41
CA GLY A 869 11.47 -7.70 -21.40
C GLY A 869 11.76 -7.24 -22.83
N PRO A 870 11.00 -7.74 -23.83
CA PRO A 870 11.15 -7.35 -25.23
C PRO A 870 10.73 -5.88 -25.51
N PRO A 871 11.39 -5.17 -26.44
CA PRO A 871 12.56 -5.59 -27.22
C PRO A 871 13.86 -5.50 -26.39
N GLY A 872 14.66 -6.57 -26.37
CA GLY A 872 15.89 -6.64 -25.58
C GLY A 872 16.92 -5.57 -25.97
N LYS A 873 17.78 -5.19 -25.03
CA LYS A 873 18.81 -4.15 -25.19
C LYS A 873 20.17 -4.75 -25.54
N GLU A 874 20.90 -4.17 -26.48
CA GLU A 874 22.27 -4.62 -26.77
C GLU A 874 23.21 -4.30 -25.60
N ILE A 875 23.98 -5.31 -25.20
CA ILE A 875 24.92 -5.24 -24.07
C ILE A 875 26.24 -5.90 -24.44
N SER A 876 27.33 -5.40 -23.85
CA SER A 876 28.61 -6.11 -23.85
C SER A 876 28.74 -6.94 -22.58
N CYS A 877 29.12 -8.20 -22.72
CA CYS A 877 29.30 -9.14 -21.61
C CYS A 877 30.54 -10.02 -21.82
N TRP A 878 31.05 -10.57 -20.73
CA TRP A 878 32.09 -11.58 -20.74
C TRP A 878 31.46 -12.96 -20.95
N SER A 879 31.70 -13.56 -22.10
CA SER A 879 31.25 -14.89 -22.51
C SER A 879 32.12 -15.96 -21.84
N VAL A 880 31.51 -16.85 -21.05
CA VAL A 880 32.15 -17.97 -20.36
C VAL A 880 31.40 -19.26 -20.68
N GLU A 881 32.15 -20.35 -20.87
CA GLU A 881 31.61 -21.67 -21.18
C GLU A 881 31.55 -22.57 -19.93
N LEU A 882 30.40 -23.24 -19.75
CA LEU A 882 30.13 -24.22 -18.68
C LEU A 882 30.05 -25.65 -19.20
#